data_AF-A0A9W7Z9M9-F1
#
_entry.id   AF-A0A9W7Z9M9-F1
#
_cell.length_a   1.000
_cell.length_b   1.000
_cell.length_c   1.000
_cell.angle_alpha   90.00
_cell.angle_beta   90.00
_cell.angle_gamma   90.00
#
_symmetry.space_group_name_H-M   'P 1'
#
loop_
_entity.id
_entity.type
_entity.pdbx_description
1 polymer ?
#
loop_
_entity_poly.entity_id
_entity_poly.type
_entity_poly.pdbx_seq_one_letter_code
_entity_poly.pdbx_strand_id
1 'polypeptide(L)'
;MTNSSISLVQNVAAQPANTAAAAGLLKVLIAAQATGTAVEITTTDKATSGSKQPFWVVVGDSQTTLYDANAVVRYLYKAGSLALADRIALEQLLEWEEKTLSGLDADNDMDAILAGADAKVGQLSSDSTVGAADVVILGALYFALSNVKDAALNAFPALQQWFARQTATPAVVAVLPVYSANVVKVLVREEASAANRNFNTDVEFVYDPAKKVLPIEGAKNILITSALPYVNNVPHLGNIIGSTLSADVFARYSRVRGNNTLYICGTDEYGTATETKALEEGVTCQQLCDKYHAMHKDVYDWFGLSFDHFGRTSTEKQTEVVQDIFTRMHKNGFVSEKTAQQLYCEQCSRFLADRYVEGTCPRCAYEDARGDQCDKCGHLLDAIELVEPRCKLDGNRPVVRESTHLCIDLDRLQPQCAAFVEKSSSAGAWSANGLSITNSWLSEGLRPRAITRDLKWGVPVPLAGFDSKVFYVWFDACIGYPSITAAYTPEWEQWWKNPANVQLFQFMGKDNVPFHTVVFPSSQIATGEDWTLLHHISACEYLNYEGGKFSKSRGVGVFGNNARDTGVAPDVWRYYLLSSRPESSDTIFTWANFVACNNSVLLANIGNFCNRTLKFLDKNTTYAGIVPTADPALIAAGADSVHRRFIDDVNGMLTSFIEHMDAVRIKAALSIARDISARGNQYLQECNTTNALFTEQRTQCDTVMALAVNLVYLLSALFHPFMPATADSICRQLNAPSRLLPDSFALDLKPGHIIGKPEHLFTNIDPKKVDQWLAEFGGSASDEPKEESKKDKKKKAKAAAAAKSAQEA
;
A
#
# COMPACT_ATOMS: atom_id res chain seq x y z
N MET A 1 -70.71 29.48 8.70
CA MET A 1 -69.79 28.41 8.30
C MET A 1 -68.49 28.66 9.05
N THR A 2 -68.21 27.92 10.13
CA THR A 2 -66.94 28.02 10.85
C THR A 2 -65.87 27.32 10.02
N ASN A 3 -64.87 28.05 9.54
CA ASN A 3 -63.69 27.47 8.92
C ASN A 3 -63.02 26.54 9.95
N SER A 4 -63.17 25.22 9.77
CA SER A 4 -62.44 24.24 10.57
C SER A 4 -60.98 24.30 10.17
N SER A 5 -60.08 24.66 11.08
CA SER A 5 -58.64 24.54 10.91
C SER A 5 -58.16 23.17 11.38
N ILE A 6 -57.05 22.70 10.82
CA ILE A 6 -56.31 21.54 11.31
C ILE A 6 -54.87 21.93 11.60
N SER A 7 -54.29 21.33 12.64
CA SER A 7 -52.86 21.45 12.94
C SER A 7 -52.17 20.14 12.56
N LEU A 8 -51.29 20.19 11.56
CA LEU A 8 -50.42 19.09 11.14
C LEU A 8 -49.15 19.14 12.01
N VAL A 9 -49.00 18.16 12.89
CA VAL A 9 -47.86 18.07 13.80
C VAL A 9 -46.87 17.04 13.28
N GLN A 10 -45.62 17.45 13.08
CA GLN A 10 -44.53 16.60 12.58
C GLN A 10 -43.50 16.32 13.69
N ASN A 11 -43.03 15.07 13.76
CA ASN A 11 -41.98 14.64 14.69
C ASN A 11 -40.58 14.64 14.04
N VAL A 12 -40.49 14.90 12.73
CA VAL A 12 -39.24 15.10 11.98
C VAL A 12 -39.44 16.25 10.98
N ALA A 13 -38.39 17.02 10.71
CA ALA A 13 -38.48 18.22 9.87
C ALA A 13 -38.79 17.93 8.38
N ALA A 14 -38.42 16.74 7.87
CA ALA A 14 -38.74 16.34 6.50
C ALA A 14 -38.86 14.81 6.37
N GLN A 15 -39.76 14.35 5.51
CA GLN A 15 -40.02 12.93 5.26
C GLN A 15 -39.14 12.41 4.10
N PRO A 16 -38.59 11.20 4.12
CA PRO A 16 -37.97 10.64 2.93
C PRO A 16 -39.02 10.48 1.83
N ALA A 17 -38.69 10.90 0.62
CA ALA A 17 -39.55 10.71 -0.55
C ALA A 17 -39.80 9.22 -0.77
N ASN A 18 -40.87 8.86 -1.48
CA ASN A 18 -41.26 7.47 -1.71
C ASN A 18 -41.59 6.65 -0.44
N THR A 19 -41.94 7.29 0.67
CA THR A 19 -42.39 6.59 1.88
C THR A 19 -43.89 6.76 2.09
N ALA A 20 -44.51 5.84 2.84
CA ALA A 20 -45.90 5.98 3.27
C ALA A 20 -46.16 7.28 4.07
N ALA A 21 -45.13 7.81 4.74
CA ALA A 21 -45.18 9.09 5.43
C ALA A 21 -45.21 10.29 4.47
N ALA A 22 -44.37 10.28 3.42
CA ALA A 22 -44.43 11.32 2.39
C ALA A 22 -45.76 11.27 1.61
N ALA A 23 -46.22 10.07 1.24
CA ALA A 23 -47.52 9.88 0.61
C ALA A 23 -48.66 10.38 1.52
N GLY A 24 -48.63 10.04 2.80
CA GLY A 24 -49.61 10.48 3.79
C GLY A 24 -49.62 12.00 3.97
N LEU A 25 -48.45 12.63 4.03
CA LEU A 25 -48.32 14.09 4.11
C LEU A 25 -48.97 14.77 2.90
N LEU A 26 -48.69 14.27 1.68
CA LEU A 26 -49.27 14.81 0.46
C LEU A 26 -50.80 14.66 0.45
N LYS A 27 -51.34 13.51 0.87
CA LYS A 27 -52.79 13.29 1.01
C LYS A 27 -53.45 14.34 1.90
N VAL A 28 -52.86 14.61 3.08
CA VAL A 28 -53.40 15.59 4.03
C VAL A 28 -53.39 17.01 3.45
N LEU A 29 -52.28 17.42 2.83
CA LEU A 29 -52.15 18.75 2.25
C LEU A 29 -53.14 18.96 1.10
N ILE A 30 -53.22 18.01 0.15
CA ILE A 30 -54.17 18.09 -0.97
C ILE A 30 -55.61 18.11 -0.44
N ALA A 31 -55.97 17.23 0.49
CA ALA A 31 -57.32 17.17 1.05
C ALA A 31 -57.72 18.50 1.68
N ALA A 32 -56.87 19.06 2.54
CA ALA A 32 -57.17 20.31 3.21
C ALA A 32 -57.30 21.48 2.24
N GLN A 33 -56.41 21.57 1.25
CA GLN A 33 -56.47 22.60 0.22
C GLN A 33 -57.74 22.46 -0.64
N ALA A 34 -58.10 21.24 -1.05
CA ALA A 34 -59.28 20.98 -1.86
C ALA A 34 -60.60 21.27 -1.11
N THR A 35 -60.63 21.06 0.21
CA THR A 35 -61.82 21.34 1.04
C THR A 35 -61.86 22.75 1.64
N GLY A 36 -60.87 23.59 1.34
CA GLY A 36 -60.78 24.97 1.88
C GLY A 36 -60.48 25.02 3.39
N THR A 37 -59.85 23.97 3.93
CA THR A 37 -59.46 23.84 5.33
C THR A 37 -58.07 24.43 5.56
N ALA A 38 -57.96 25.38 6.48
CA ALA A 38 -56.67 25.96 6.85
C ALA A 38 -55.79 24.94 7.57
N VAL A 39 -54.52 24.82 7.16
CA VAL A 39 -53.52 23.92 7.76
C VAL A 39 -52.43 24.75 8.44
N GLU A 40 -52.20 24.48 9.71
CA GLU A 40 -51.03 24.99 10.44
C GLU A 40 -50.03 23.85 10.63
N ILE A 41 -48.80 24.00 10.12
CA ILE A 41 -47.74 22.99 10.26
C ILE A 41 -46.87 23.34 11.45
N THR A 42 -46.70 22.39 12.37
CA THR A 42 -45.89 22.54 13.58
C THR A 42 -44.94 21.35 13.75
N THR A 43 -43.76 21.58 14.31
CA THR A 43 -42.75 20.55 14.59
C THR A 43 -42.60 20.34 16.10
N THR A 44 -42.43 19.10 16.55
CA THR A 44 -42.24 18.77 17.97
C THR A 44 -41.17 17.70 18.16
N ASP A 45 -40.41 17.81 19.27
CA ASP A 45 -39.39 16.82 19.68
C ASP A 45 -40.00 15.64 20.47
N LYS A 46 -41.31 15.62 20.69
CA LYS A 46 -41.98 14.58 21.49
C LYS A 46 -42.09 13.27 20.71
N ALA A 47 -41.18 12.35 21.00
CA ALA A 47 -41.32 10.94 20.70
C ALA A 47 -42.43 10.30 21.56
N THR A 48 -43.69 10.46 21.16
CA THR A 48 -44.82 9.51 21.33
C THR A 48 -46.12 10.26 21.06
N SER A 49 -46.62 10.16 19.85
CA SER A 49 -48.06 10.10 19.61
C SER A 49 -48.37 8.67 19.17
N GLY A 50 -49.60 8.17 19.34
CA GLY A 50 -49.98 6.82 18.91
C GLY A 50 -49.91 6.59 17.38
N SER A 51 -49.27 7.48 16.63
CA SER A 51 -49.11 7.42 15.19
C SER A 51 -48.03 6.42 14.79
N LYS A 52 -48.33 5.61 13.77
CA LYS A 52 -47.33 4.82 13.04
C LYS A 52 -46.55 5.66 12.03
N GLN A 53 -47.01 6.87 11.74
CA GLN A 53 -46.36 7.82 10.85
C GLN A 53 -45.68 8.93 11.68
N PRO A 54 -44.61 9.56 11.16
CA PRO A 54 -43.89 10.64 11.85
C PRO A 54 -44.65 11.98 11.83
N PHE A 55 -45.96 11.96 11.59
CA PHE A 55 -46.86 13.10 11.74
C PHE A 55 -48.25 12.63 12.21
N TRP A 56 -49.06 13.57 12.69
CA TRP A 56 -50.48 13.41 13.00
C TRP A 56 -51.23 14.73 12.82
N VAL A 57 -52.55 14.68 12.78
CA VAL A 57 -53.40 15.86 12.58
C VAL A 57 -54.29 16.08 13.79
N VAL A 58 -54.27 17.30 14.33
CA VAL A 58 -55.18 17.75 15.39
C VAL A 58 -56.29 18.59 14.76
N VAL A 59 -57.54 18.29 15.11
CA VAL A 59 -58.72 18.91 14.51
C VAL A 59 -59.27 20.02 15.41
N GLY A 60 -59.10 21.29 15.03
CA GLY A 60 -59.56 22.46 15.78
C GLY A 60 -59.21 22.43 17.28
N ASP A 61 -60.03 23.10 18.10
CA ASP A 61 -59.87 23.12 19.57
C ASP A 61 -60.38 21.84 20.28
N SER A 62 -60.77 20.82 19.51
CA SER A 62 -61.61 19.71 19.98
C SER A 62 -60.86 18.55 20.65
N GLN A 63 -59.56 18.68 20.90
CA GLN A 63 -58.65 17.60 21.36
C GLN A 63 -58.68 16.31 20.51
N THR A 64 -59.36 16.30 19.37
CA THR A 64 -59.44 15.12 18.50
C THR A 64 -58.17 15.02 17.66
N THR A 65 -57.50 13.87 17.74
CA THR A 65 -56.27 13.59 16.99
C THR A 65 -56.49 12.45 16.00
N LEU A 66 -56.09 12.66 14.75
CA LEU A 66 -56.11 11.67 13.68
C LEU A 66 -54.68 11.24 13.36
N TYR A 67 -54.43 9.93 13.43
CA TYR A 67 -53.10 9.33 13.25
C TYR A 67 -52.88 8.72 11.86
N ASP A 68 -53.91 8.68 11.03
CA ASP A 68 -53.88 8.06 9.72
C ASP A 68 -54.31 9.06 8.64
N ALA A 69 -53.56 9.12 7.54
CA ALA A 69 -53.80 10.08 6.47
C ALA A 69 -55.14 9.82 5.77
N ASN A 70 -55.52 8.55 5.56
CA ASN A 70 -56.80 8.19 4.97
C ASN A 70 -57.96 8.57 5.91
N ALA A 71 -57.78 8.47 7.24
CA ALA A 71 -58.74 8.97 8.23
C ALA A 71 -58.91 10.50 8.17
N VAL A 72 -57.83 11.26 7.91
CA VAL A 72 -57.91 12.71 7.67
C VAL A 72 -58.69 13.03 6.40
N VAL A 73 -58.44 12.31 5.31
CA VAL A 73 -59.20 12.45 4.06
C VAL A 73 -60.69 12.19 4.32
N ARG A 74 -61.04 11.09 5.01
CA ARG A 74 -62.43 10.78 5.39
C ARG A 74 -63.08 11.92 6.19
N TYR A 75 -62.33 12.50 7.13
CA TYR A 75 -62.81 13.60 7.98
C TYR A 75 -63.09 14.87 7.16
N LEU A 76 -62.11 15.33 6.37
CA LEU A 76 -62.20 16.59 5.61
C LEU A 76 -63.28 16.55 4.53
N TYR A 77 -63.44 15.41 3.85
CA TYR A 77 -64.50 15.21 2.85
C TYR A 77 -65.85 14.81 3.45
N LYS A 78 -65.99 14.75 4.78
CA LYS A 78 -67.22 14.36 5.48
C LYS A 78 -67.79 13.04 4.94
N ALA A 79 -66.95 12.00 4.84
CA ALA A 79 -67.32 10.71 4.24
C ALA A 79 -68.58 10.08 4.87
N GLY A 80 -68.87 10.37 6.14
CA GLY A 80 -70.10 9.92 6.82
C GLY A 80 -71.39 10.57 6.31
N SER A 81 -71.30 11.66 5.55
CA SER A 81 -72.42 12.38 4.92
C SER A 81 -72.62 12.02 3.45
N LEU A 82 -71.79 11.14 2.89
CA LEU A 82 -71.93 10.63 1.52
C LEU A 82 -73.13 9.66 1.41
N ALA A 83 -73.71 9.54 0.22
CA ALA A 83 -74.67 8.48 -0.06
C ALA A 83 -74.01 7.10 0.12
N LEU A 84 -74.80 6.09 0.47
CA LEU A 84 -74.27 4.76 0.82
C LEU A 84 -73.40 4.16 -0.30
N ALA A 85 -73.81 4.35 -1.56
CA ALA A 85 -73.04 3.87 -2.72
C ALA A 85 -71.65 4.53 -2.82
N ASP A 86 -71.58 5.85 -2.69
CA ASP A 86 -70.32 6.61 -2.77
C ASP A 86 -69.41 6.32 -1.58
N ARG A 87 -70.00 6.11 -0.40
CA ARG A 87 -69.26 5.71 0.80
C ARG A 87 -68.65 4.31 0.65
N ILE A 88 -69.39 3.35 0.10
CA ILE A 88 -68.87 1.99 -0.16
C ILE A 88 -67.74 2.04 -1.18
N ALA A 89 -67.91 2.81 -2.27
CA ALA A 89 -66.89 2.96 -3.30
C ALA A 89 -65.59 3.56 -2.75
N LEU A 90 -65.70 4.60 -1.89
CA LEU A 90 -64.54 5.20 -1.23
C LEU A 90 -63.84 4.22 -0.28
N GLU A 91 -64.58 3.46 0.54
CA GLU A 91 -63.97 2.48 1.45
C GLU A 91 -63.27 1.33 0.70
N GLN A 92 -63.86 0.84 -0.40
CA GLN A 92 -63.23 -0.18 -1.25
C GLN A 92 -61.93 0.33 -1.90
N LEU A 93 -61.89 1.61 -2.27
CA LEU A 93 -60.70 2.22 -2.84
C LEU A 93 -59.60 2.40 -1.79
N LEU A 94 -59.96 2.85 -0.59
CA LEU A 94 -59.04 2.98 0.54
C LEU A 94 -58.44 1.62 0.92
N GLU A 95 -59.27 0.58 1.01
CA GLU A 95 -58.82 -0.78 1.28
C GLU A 95 -57.88 -1.30 0.16
N TRP A 96 -58.18 -0.99 -1.10
CA TRP A 96 -57.31 -1.34 -2.22
C TRP A 96 -55.97 -0.62 -2.16
N GLU A 97 -55.96 0.69 -1.89
CA GLU A 97 -54.74 1.48 -1.76
C GLU A 97 -53.88 0.95 -0.59
N GLU A 98 -54.49 0.70 0.56
CA GLU A 98 -53.79 0.14 1.73
C GLU A 98 -53.23 -1.26 1.45
N LYS A 99 -53.89 -2.11 0.68
CA LYS A 99 -53.40 -3.47 0.35
C LYS A 99 -52.41 -3.52 -0.80
N THR A 100 -52.49 -2.59 -1.74
CA THR A 100 -51.82 -2.69 -3.05
C THR A 100 -50.73 -1.65 -3.25
N LEU A 101 -50.92 -0.45 -2.69
CA LEU A 101 -50.01 0.69 -2.87
C LEU A 101 -49.22 1.03 -1.60
N SER A 102 -49.67 0.57 -0.42
CA SER A 102 -48.89 0.77 0.80
C SER A 102 -47.62 -0.11 0.79
N GLY A 103 -46.45 0.51 1.01
CA GLY A 103 -45.18 -0.21 1.02
C GLY A 103 -44.55 -0.44 -0.36
N LEU A 104 -44.80 0.45 -1.34
CA LEU A 104 -44.03 0.50 -2.59
C LEU A 104 -42.52 0.58 -2.31
N ASP A 105 -41.81 -0.55 -2.45
CA ASP A 105 -40.36 -0.62 -2.47
C ASP A 105 -39.85 -0.96 -3.89
N ALA A 106 -38.53 -0.97 -4.06
CA ALA A 106 -37.90 -1.18 -5.36
C ALA A 106 -38.05 -2.62 -5.91
N ASP A 107 -38.61 -3.57 -5.14
CA ASP A 107 -38.77 -4.98 -5.53
C ASP A 107 -40.20 -5.31 -6.01
N ASN A 108 -41.12 -4.34 -6.02
CA ASN A 108 -42.51 -4.54 -6.45
C ASN A 108 -42.67 -4.57 -7.99
N ASP A 109 -43.59 -5.39 -8.49
CA ASP A 109 -43.98 -5.46 -9.91
C ASP A 109 -44.73 -4.17 -10.33
N MET A 110 -43.94 -3.18 -10.78
CA MET A 110 -44.43 -1.87 -11.16
C MET A 110 -45.44 -1.91 -12.32
N ASP A 111 -45.34 -2.85 -13.24
CA ASP A 111 -46.27 -2.95 -14.37
C ASP A 111 -47.66 -3.42 -13.91
N ALA A 112 -47.71 -4.39 -12.99
CA ALA A 112 -48.98 -4.82 -12.39
C ALA A 112 -49.66 -3.71 -11.57
N ILE A 113 -48.86 -2.90 -10.87
CA ILE A 113 -49.35 -1.78 -10.06
C ILE A 113 -49.90 -0.65 -10.94
N LEU A 114 -49.17 -0.28 -12.00
CA LEU A 114 -49.60 0.73 -12.96
C LEU A 114 -50.86 0.29 -13.71
N ALA A 115 -50.98 -0.99 -14.09
CA ALA A 115 -52.19 -1.55 -14.70
C ALA A 115 -53.40 -1.47 -13.77
N GLY A 116 -53.22 -1.82 -12.48
CA GLY A 116 -54.28 -1.70 -11.47
C GLY A 116 -54.71 -0.25 -11.23
N ALA A 117 -53.74 0.67 -11.21
CA ALA A 117 -54.00 2.10 -11.08
C ALA A 117 -54.76 2.68 -12.29
N ASP A 118 -54.36 2.32 -13.51
CA ASP A 118 -55.02 2.74 -14.77
C ASP A 118 -56.51 2.34 -14.80
N ALA A 119 -56.82 1.10 -14.37
CA ALA A 119 -58.19 0.63 -14.27
C ALA A 119 -59.01 1.39 -13.22
N LYS A 120 -58.40 1.78 -12.08
CA LYS A 120 -59.08 2.50 -10.99
C LYS A 120 -59.35 3.95 -11.34
N VAL A 121 -58.36 4.66 -11.91
CA VAL A 121 -58.51 6.07 -12.29
C VAL A 121 -59.43 6.26 -13.49
N GLY A 122 -59.53 5.27 -14.38
CA GLY A 122 -60.51 5.27 -15.47
C GLY A 122 -61.98 5.25 -15.01
N GLN A 123 -62.25 4.93 -13.74
CA GLN A 123 -63.60 4.94 -13.14
C GLN A 123 -63.89 6.24 -12.36
N LEU A 124 -62.93 7.14 -12.24
CA LEU A 124 -63.10 8.41 -11.53
C LEU A 124 -63.70 9.49 -12.44
N SER A 125 -64.36 10.48 -11.83
CA SER A 125 -64.98 11.59 -12.57
C SER A 125 -63.96 12.33 -13.44
N SER A 126 -64.43 12.80 -14.61
CA SER A 126 -63.66 13.66 -15.51
C SER A 126 -63.63 15.13 -15.09
N ASP A 127 -64.36 15.51 -14.04
CA ASP A 127 -64.47 16.89 -13.60
C ASP A 127 -63.17 17.41 -12.97
N SER A 128 -63.00 18.73 -12.95
CA SER A 128 -61.78 19.40 -12.45
C SER A 128 -61.70 19.54 -10.92
N THR A 129 -62.62 18.92 -10.19
CA THR A 129 -62.63 18.90 -8.73
C THR A 129 -61.83 17.70 -8.22
N VAL A 130 -60.89 17.92 -7.30
CA VAL A 130 -60.18 16.82 -6.62
C VAL A 130 -61.12 16.18 -5.61
N GLY A 131 -61.54 14.93 -5.83
CA GLY A 131 -62.35 14.18 -4.88
C GLY A 131 -61.50 13.41 -3.85
N ALA A 132 -62.14 12.86 -2.81
CA ALA A 132 -61.47 12.02 -1.82
C ALA A 132 -60.71 10.85 -2.46
N ALA A 133 -61.28 10.23 -3.50
CA ALA A 133 -60.65 9.17 -4.27
C ALA A 133 -59.40 9.63 -5.03
N ASP A 134 -59.45 10.82 -5.65
CA ASP A 134 -58.30 11.40 -6.33
C ASP A 134 -57.16 11.69 -5.36
N VAL A 135 -57.47 12.23 -4.17
CA VAL A 135 -56.46 12.48 -3.13
C VAL A 135 -55.73 11.21 -2.72
N VAL A 136 -56.47 10.12 -2.49
CA VAL A 136 -55.92 8.84 -2.03
C VAL A 136 -54.97 8.25 -3.06
N ILE A 137 -55.42 8.14 -4.31
CA ILE A 137 -54.61 7.56 -5.39
C ILE A 137 -53.43 8.47 -5.73
N LEU A 138 -53.66 9.78 -5.84
CA LEU A 138 -52.61 10.73 -6.19
C LEU A 138 -51.54 10.78 -5.12
N GLY A 139 -51.93 10.87 -3.85
CA GLY A 139 -50.98 10.87 -2.74
C GLY A 139 -50.11 9.61 -2.68
N ALA A 140 -50.67 8.44 -3.01
CA ALA A 140 -49.93 7.18 -3.05
C ALA A 140 -48.99 7.06 -4.26
N LEU A 141 -49.42 7.52 -5.44
CA LEU A 141 -48.68 7.32 -6.70
C LEU A 141 -47.83 8.51 -7.15
N TYR A 142 -47.98 9.69 -6.55
CA TYR A 142 -47.35 10.93 -7.01
C TYR A 142 -45.84 10.79 -7.20
N PHE A 143 -45.13 10.26 -6.20
CA PHE A 143 -43.69 10.12 -6.30
C PHE A 143 -43.25 9.15 -7.41
N ALA A 144 -43.93 8.01 -7.54
CA ALA A 144 -43.62 7.03 -8.57
C ALA A 144 -43.84 7.63 -9.96
N LEU A 145 -45.00 8.25 -10.19
CA LEU A 145 -45.37 8.80 -11.49
C LEU A 145 -44.56 10.04 -11.86
N SER A 146 -44.10 10.85 -10.90
CA SER A 146 -43.23 12.00 -11.16
C SER A 146 -41.80 11.63 -11.58
N ASN A 147 -41.35 10.39 -11.35
CA ASN A 147 -39.99 9.94 -11.68
C ASN A 147 -39.95 8.93 -12.85
N VAL A 148 -41.10 8.48 -13.35
CA VAL A 148 -41.19 7.59 -14.51
C VAL A 148 -41.07 8.41 -15.80
N LYS A 149 -40.27 7.94 -16.77
CA LYS A 149 -40.15 8.58 -18.09
C LYS A 149 -41.49 8.51 -18.82
N ASP A 150 -41.90 9.57 -19.51
CA ASP A 150 -43.16 9.65 -20.28
C ASP A 150 -43.41 8.42 -21.18
N ALA A 151 -42.34 7.86 -21.75
CA ALA A 151 -42.40 6.67 -22.60
C ALA A 151 -42.98 5.41 -21.91
N ALA A 152 -42.79 5.26 -20.60
CA ALA A 152 -43.30 4.12 -19.84
C ALA A 152 -44.78 4.29 -19.43
N LEU A 153 -45.26 5.53 -19.30
CA LEU A 153 -46.68 5.81 -19.02
C LEU A 153 -47.59 5.70 -20.25
N ASN A 154 -47.02 5.66 -21.45
CA ASN A 154 -47.78 5.47 -22.70
C ASN A 154 -48.55 4.14 -22.74
N ALA A 155 -48.14 3.13 -21.96
CA ALA A 155 -48.85 1.87 -21.83
C ALA A 155 -50.14 1.98 -20.97
N PHE A 156 -50.32 3.10 -20.26
CA PHE A 156 -51.39 3.33 -19.28
C PHE A 156 -52.06 4.70 -19.55
N PRO A 157 -52.85 4.83 -20.63
CA PRO A 157 -53.33 6.13 -21.12
C PRO A 157 -54.33 6.80 -20.18
N ALA A 158 -55.16 6.04 -19.43
CA ALA A 158 -56.09 6.63 -18.48
C ALA A 158 -55.35 7.22 -17.29
N LEU A 159 -54.32 6.52 -16.80
CA LEU A 159 -53.43 6.96 -15.73
C LEU A 159 -52.62 8.19 -16.13
N GLN A 160 -52.05 8.20 -17.33
CA GLN A 160 -51.28 9.34 -17.85
C GLN A 160 -52.15 10.60 -17.94
N GLN A 161 -53.34 10.51 -18.55
CA GLN A 161 -54.24 11.65 -18.69
C GLN A 161 -54.79 12.12 -17.35
N TRP A 162 -55.19 11.18 -16.48
CA TRP A 162 -55.66 11.51 -15.14
C TRP A 162 -54.56 12.19 -14.31
N PHE A 163 -53.33 11.67 -14.32
CA PHE A 163 -52.22 12.23 -13.53
C PHE A 163 -51.85 13.64 -14.00
N ALA A 164 -51.74 13.86 -15.31
CA ALA A 164 -51.50 15.19 -15.88
C ALA A 164 -52.61 16.20 -15.50
N ARG A 165 -53.87 15.76 -15.51
CA ARG A 165 -55.01 16.60 -15.10
C ARG A 165 -54.98 16.93 -13.61
N GLN A 166 -54.81 15.93 -12.76
CA GLN A 166 -54.86 16.13 -11.31
C GLN A 166 -53.70 16.99 -10.83
N THR A 167 -52.48 16.77 -11.35
CA THR A 167 -51.30 17.59 -11.03
C THR A 167 -51.42 19.05 -11.50
N ALA A 168 -52.25 19.33 -12.51
CA ALA A 168 -52.54 20.68 -12.97
C ALA A 168 -53.69 21.38 -12.19
N THR A 169 -54.37 20.68 -11.28
CA THR A 169 -55.50 21.24 -10.54
C THR A 169 -55.03 22.27 -9.50
N PRO A 170 -55.70 23.43 -9.31
CA PRO A 170 -55.23 24.48 -8.41
C PRO A 170 -54.94 24.01 -6.98
N ALA A 171 -55.72 23.05 -6.47
CA ALA A 171 -55.51 22.49 -5.13
C ALA A 171 -54.19 21.71 -5.02
N VAL A 172 -53.79 20.98 -6.07
CA VAL A 172 -52.53 20.22 -6.08
C VAL A 172 -51.36 21.17 -6.31
N VAL A 173 -51.44 22.06 -7.30
CA VAL A 173 -50.38 23.04 -7.61
C VAL A 173 -50.00 23.90 -6.40
N ALA A 174 -50.99 24.31 -5.61
CA ALA A 174 -50.75 25.13 -4.41
C ALA A 174 -49.99 24.39 -3.30
N VAL A 175 -50.13 23.06 -3.20
CA VAL A 175 -49.50 22.29 -2.11
C VAL A 175 -48.15 21.70 -2.48
N LEU A 176 -47.81 21.57 -3.77
CA LEU A 176 -46.53 20.98 -4.19
C LEU A 176 -45.30 21.70 -3.61
N PRO A 177 -45.22 23.05 -3.57
CA PRO A 177 -44.08 23.73 -2.94
C PRO A 177 -43.95 23.42 -1.45
N VAL A 178 -45.09 23.34 -0.74
CA VAL A 178 -45.13 22.99 0.69
C VAL A 178 -44.70 21.53 0.90
N TYR A 179 -45.21 20.62 0.06
CA TYR A 179 -44.81 19.21 0.07
C TYR A 179 -43.31 19.03 -0.19
N SER A 180 -42.77 19.67 -1.23
CA SER A 180 -41.35 19.59 -1.58
C SER A 180 -40.44 20.15 -0.50
N ALA A 181 -40.86 21.20 0.23
CA ALA A 181 -40.11 21.73 1.37
C ALA A 181 -40.07 20.76 2.57
N ASN A 182 -40.97 19.78 2.61
CA ASN A 182 -41.14 18.82 3.71
C ASN A 182 -40.75 17.39 3.32
N VAL A 183 -40.14 17.16 2.15
CA VAL A 183 -39.75 15.82 1.65
C VAL A 183 -38.34 15.79 1.06
N VAL A 184 -37.56 14.73 1.33
CA VAL A 184 -36.16 14.55 0.90
C VAL A 184 -36.04 13.51 -0.20
N LYS A 185 -35.40 13.83 -1.34
CA LYS A 185 -35.22 12.92 -2.49
C LYS A 185 -34.48 11.63 -2.12
N VAL A 186 -35.00 10.47 -2.56
CA VAL A 186 -34.31 9.16 -2.46
C VAL A 186 -33.29 9.05 -3.60
N LEU A 187 -32.03 8.81 -3.26
CA LEU A 187 -30.95 8.59 -4.22
C LEU A 187 -30.97 7.14 -4.70
N VAL A 188 -30.96 6.93 -6.00
CA VAL A 188 -30.77 5.61 -6.61
C VAL A 188 -29.28 5.44 -6.89
N ARG A 189 -28.73 4.27 -6.54
CA ARG A 189 -27.33 3.96 -6.77
C ARG A 189 -27.06 3.81 -8.26
N GLU A 190 -26.17 4.65 -8.79
CA GLU A 190 -25.63 4.48 -10.14
C GLU A 190 -24.43 3.53 -10.14
N GLU A 191 -24.18 2.86 -11.26
CA GLU A 191 -22.97 2.04 -11.42
C GLU A 191 -21.73 2.93 -11.58
N ALA A 192 -20.68 2.65 -10.82
CA ALA A 192 -19.42 3.36 -10.91
C ALA A 192 -18.77 3.17 -12.29
N SER A 193 -18.38 4.27 -12.93
CA SER A 193 -17.69 4.29 -14.22
C SER A 193 -16.67 5.43 -14.29
N ALA A 194 -15.82 5.45 -15.30
CA ALA A 194 -14.92 6.59 -15.51
C ALA A 194 -15.70 7.91 -15.78
N ALA A 195 -16.89 7.82 -16.36
CA ALA A 195 -17.70 8.99 -16.75
C ALA A 195 -18.36 9.71 -15.56
N ASN A 196 -18.54 9.03 -14.42
CA ASN A 196 -19.13 9.62 -13.21
C ASN A 196 -18.11 9.86 -12.09
N ARG A 197 -16.83 9.90 -12.45
CA ARG A 197 -15.77 10.39 -11.55
C ARG A 197 -15.83 11.91 -11.48
N ASN A 198 -15.97 12.45 -10.28
CA ASN A 198 -15.80 13.87 -10.02
C ASN A 198 -14.67 14.09 -9.00
N PHE A 199 -13.49 14.50 -9.46
CA PHE A 199 -12.33 14.67 -8.60
C PHE A 199 -11.42 15.79 -9.13
N ASN A 200 -10.50 16.24 -8.29
CA ASN A 200 -9.45 17.18 -8.67
C ASN A 200 -8.45 16.49 -9.62
N THR A 201 -8.44 16.85 -10.89
CA THR A 201 -7.57 16.21 -11.90
C THR A 201 -6.08 16.47 -11.67
N ASP A 202 -5.74 17.56 -10.98
CA ASP A 202 -4.33 17.92 -10.73
C ASP A 202 -3.64 16.99 -9.73
N VAL A 203 -4.41 16.16 -9.00
CA VAL A 203 -3.84 15.17 -8.08
C VAL A 203 -3.63 13.81 -8.71
N GLU A 204 -3.97 13.62 -9.99
CA GLU A 204 -3.81 12.31 -10.64
C GLU A 204 -2.32 11.94 -10.77
N PHE A 205 -1.98 10.74 -10.30
CA PHE A 205 -0.65 10.18 -10.47
C PHE A 205 -0.65 9.19 -11.63
N VAL A 206 0.08 9.53 -12.68
CA VAL A 206 0.25 8.69 -13.86
C VAL A 206 1.69 8.16 -13.88
N TYR A 207 1.82 6.84 -13.84
CA TYR A 207 3.10 6.15 -14.02
C TYR A 207 2.95 5.08 -15.10
N ASP A 208 3.78 5.21 -16.13
CA ASP A 208 3.87 4.23 -17.21
C ASP A 208 5.18 3.44 -17.06
N PRO A 209 5.14 2.19 -16.57
CA PRO A 209 6.33 1.37 -16.41
C PRO A 209 6.97 0.96 -17.75
N ALA A 210 6.28 1.13 -18.88
CA ALA A 210 6.83 0.84 -20.20
C ALA A 210 7.66 2.00 -20.76
N LYS A 211 7.48 3.22 -20.23
CA LYS A 211 8.19 4.40 -20.71
C LYS A 211 9.60 4.45 -20.14
N LYS A 212 10.59 4.63 -21.02
CA LYS A 212 11.96 4.88 -20.58
C LYS A 212 12.09 6.22 -19.87
N VAL A 213 12.72 6.21 -18.69
CA VAL A 213 12.91 7.38 -17.83
C VAL A 213 14.32 7.92 -18.03
N LEU A 214 14.42 9.16 -18.52
CA LEU A 214 15.67 9.93 -18.64
C LEU A 214 15.61 11.16 -17.74
N PRO A 215 16.75 11.71 -17.29
CA PRO A 215 16.77 12.93 -16.49
C PRO A 215 16.11 14.10 -17.22
N ILE A 216 15.41 14.93 -16.46
CA ILE A 216 14.76 16.15 -16.94
C ILE A 216 15.47 17.33 -16.29
N GLU A 217 15.98 18.25 -17.11
CA GLU A 217 16.68 19.45 -16.65
C GLU A 217 15.78 20.30 -15.74
N GLY A 218 16.30 20.75 -14.60
CA GLY A 218 15.57 21.54 -13.60
C GLY A 218 14.56 20.76 -12.74
N ALA A 219 14.33 19.47 -13.02
CA ALA A 219 13.52 18.58 -12.18
C ALA A 219 14.38 17.85 -11.14
N LYS A 220 13.74 17.30 -10.10
CA LYS A 220 14.40 16.36 -9.17
C LYS A 220 14.56 15.01 -9.85
N ASN A 221 15.77 14.67 -10.28
CA ASN A 221 16.10 13.37 -10.89
C ASN A 221 16.74 12.45 -9.83
N ILE A 222 16.01 11.40 -9.47
CA ILE A 222 16.37 10.48 -8.40
C ILE A 222 16.73 9.12 -9.02
N LEU A 223 18.01 8.78 -8.95
CA LEU A 223 18.50 7.46 -9.33
C LEU A 223 18.56 6.59 -8.09
N ILE A 224 17.90 5.44 -8.12
CA ILE A 224 17.81 4.53 -6.99
C ILE A 224 18.42 3.20 -7.39
N THR A 225 19.32 2.69 -6.57
CA THR A 225 19.81 1.31 -6.70
C THR A 225 19.58 0.52 -5.42
N SER A 226 19.26 -0.76 -5.60
CA SER A 226 19.32 -1.73 -4.51
C SER A 226 20.52 -2.64 -4.72
N ALA A 227 21.18 -3.03 -3.63
CA ALA A 227 22.27 -4.01 -3.66
C ALA A 227 21.91 -5.21 -4.53
N LEU A 228 22.77 -5.52 -5.50
CA LEU A 228 22.54 -6.64 -6.42
C LEU A 228 22.52 -7.95 -5.62
N PRO A 229 21.38 -8.66 -5.54
CA PRO A 229 21.34 -9.98 -4.93
C PRO A 229 22.26 -10.96 -5.66
N TYR A 230 23.03 -11.73 -4.89
CA TYR A 230 23.87 -12.76 -5.46
C TYR A 230 23.03 -13.93 -5.99
N VAL A 231 23.24 -14.30 -7.24
CA VAL A 231 22.31 -15.16 -8.00
C VAL A 231 22.30 -16.62 -7.53
N ASN A 232 23.30 -17.10 -6.79
CA ASN A 232 23.44 -18.53 -6.53
C ASN A 232 22.47 -19.07 -5.44
N ASN A 233 21.60 -18.24 -4.87
CA ASN A 233 20.72 -18.62 -3.76
C ASN A 233 19.39 -17.87 -3.79
N VAL A 234 18.33 -18.56 -3.37
CA VAL A 234 17.02 -17.94 -3.18
C VAL A 234 17.09 -16.86 -2.10
N PRO A 235 16.57 -15.64 -2.33
CA PRO A 235 16.60 -14.58 -1.33
C PRO A 235 15.64 -14.92 -0.19
N HIS A 236 16.07 -14.73 1.05
CA HIS A 236 15.20 -14.79 2.23
C HIS A 236 14.63 -13.42 2.58
N LEU A 237 13.66 -13.36 3.51
CA LEU A 237 13.00 -12.09 3.89
C LEU A 237 13.99 -11.01 4.34
N GLY A 238 15.08 -11.41 5.01
CA GLY A 238 16.17 -10.53 5.41
C GLY A 238 16.88 -9.85 4.24
N ASN A 239 17.13 -10.57 3.13
CA ASN A 239 17.70 -9.95 1.93
C ASN A 239 16.72 -8.93 1.33
N ILE A 240 15.44 -9.30 1.27
CA ILE A 240 14.37 -8.48 0.69
C ILE A 240 14.22 -7.17 1.47
N ILE A 241 13.99 -7.24 2.80
CA ILE A 241 13.79 -6.03 3.62
C ILE A 241 15.05 -5.16 3.68
N GLY A 242 16.24 -5.76 3.74
CA GLY A 242 17.49 -5.02 3.89
C GLY A 242 17.92 -4.27 2.63
N SER A 243 17.28 -4.51 1.48
CA SER A 243 17.70 -3.94 0.19
C SER A 243 16.50 -3.60 -0.70
N THR A 244 16.00 -4.58 -1.46
CA THR A 244 15.09 -4.38 -2.60
C THR A 244 13.71 -3.86 -2.19
N LEU A 245 13.14 -4.30 -1.06
CA LEU A 245 11.87 -3.78 -0.56
C LEU A 245 12.02 -2.37 0.03
N SER A 246 13.13 -2.08 0.72
CA SER A 246 13.40 -0.73 1.23
C SER A 246 13.56 0.30 0.10
N ALA A 247 14.30 -0.07 -0.95
CA ALA A 247 14.45 0.76 -2.14
C ALA A 247 13.14 0.95 -2.89
N ASP A 248 12.32 -0.10 -3.03
CA ASP A 248 11.02 -0.01 -3.70
C ASP A 248 10.07 0.98 -3.00
N VAL A 249 10.05 0.98 -1.66
CA VAL A 249 9.25 1.93 -0.89
C VAL A 249 9.69 3.37 -1.18
N PHE A 250 11.00 3.64 -1.17
CA PHE A 250 11.49 4.98 -1.47
C PHE A 250 11.26 5.37 -2.95
N ALA A 251 11.40 4.43 -3.88
CA ALA A 251 11.13 4.66 -5.30
C ALA A 251 9.66 5.03 -5.55
N ARG A 252 8.73 4.29 -4.96
CA ARG A 252 7.29 4.59 -5.04
C ARG A 252 6.97 5.93 -4.40
N TYR A 253 7.55 6.23 -3.23
CA TYR A 253 7.41 7.54 -2.59
C TYR A 253 7.90 8.68 -3.49
N SER A 254 9.09 8.54 -4.05
CA SER A 254 9.68 9.52 -4.96
C SER A 254 8.77 9.77 -6.17
N ARG A 255 8.19 8.71 -6.76
CA ARG A 255 7.23 8.83 -7.87
C ARG A 255 5.92 9.52 -7.47
N VAL A 256 5.31 9.17 -6.32
CA VAL A 256 4.05 9.83 -5.88
C VAL A 256 4.26 11.27 -5.40
N ARG A 257 5.50 11.70 -5.15
CA ARG A 257 5.88 13.12 -4.99
C ARG A 257 6.10 13.83 -6.33
N GLY A 258 5.94 13.15 -7.47
CA GLY A 258 6.16 13.71 -8.80
C GLY A 258 7.63 13.83 -9.22
N ASN A 259 8.57 13.22 -8.51
CA ASN A 259 9.98 13.25 -8.88
C ASN A 259 10.26 12.30 -10.06
N ASN A 260 11.18 12.71 -10.93
CA ASN A 260 11.65 11.87 -12.02
C ASN A 260 12.56 10.77 -11.46
N THR A 261 12.07 9.53 -11.43
CA THR A 261 12.67 8.46 -10.64
C THR A 261 13.04 7.28 -11.52
N LEU A 262 14.29 6.82 -11.44
CA LEU A 262 14.76 5.59 -12.07
C LEU A 262 15.26 4.62 -10.99
N TYR A 263 14.60 3.47 -10.86
CA TYR A 263 14.94 2.40 -9.92
C TYR A 263 15.51 1.17 -10.63
N ILE A 264 16.80 0.92 -10.42
CA ILE A 264 17.57 -0.16 -11.06
C ILE A 264 18.03 -1.18 -10.04
N CYS A 265 17.93 -2.46 -10.40
CA CYS A 265 18.59 -3.56 -9.71
C CYS A 265 18.87 -4.70 -10.70
N GLY A 266 19.39 -5.82 -10.22
CA GLY A 266 19.66 -6.99 -11.02
C GLY A 266 20.38 -8.05 -10.20
N THR A 267 20.72 -9.16 -10.83
CA THR A 267 21.48 -10.23 -10.18
C THR A 267 22.99 -10.02 -10.35
N ASP A 268 23.74 -10.24 -9.26
CA ASP A 268 25.19 -10.38 -9.30
C ASP A 268 25.54 -11.86 -9.55
N GLU A 269 26.23 -12.11 -10.66
CA GLU A 269 26.32 -13.44 -11.26
C GLU A 269 27.73 -14.02 -11.31
N TYR A 270 28.76 -13.21 -11.12
CA TYR A 270 30.15 -13.64 -11.25
C TYR A 270 30.77 -14.17 -9.96
N GLY A 271 32.00 -14.69 -10.06
CA GLY A 271 32.79 -15.08 -8.89
C GLY A 271 32.72 -16.56 -8.54
N THR A 272 33.54 -16.95 -7.56
CA THR A 272 33.83 -18.36 -7.29
C THR A 272 32.61 -19.15 -6.80
N ALA A 273 31.71 -18.52 -6.05
CA ALA A 273 30.57 -19.23 -5.47
C ALA A 273 29.55 -19.66 -6.54
N THR A 274 29.44 -18.94 -7.66
CA THR A 274 28.72 -19.38 -8.86
C THR A 274 29.40 -20.61 -9.49
N GLU A 275 30.72 -20.59 -9.69
CA GLU A 275 31.46 -21.76 -10.23
C GLU A 275 31.30 -23.00 -9.33
N THR A 276 31.45 -22.83 -8.00
CA THR A 276 31.26 -23.94 -7.04
C THR A 276 29.86 -24.50 -7.16
N LYS A 277 28.84 -23.64 -7.17
CA LYS A 277 27.45 -24.10 -7.17
C LYS A 277 27.04 -24.74 -8.50
N ALA A 278 27.55 -24.21 -9.60
CA ALA A 278 27.36 -24.79 -10.93
C ALA A 278 27.98 -26.19 -11.00
N LEU A 279 29.18 -26.37 -10.43
CA LEU A 279 29.83 -27.68 -10.34
C LEU A 279 29.05 -28.65 -9.45
N GLU A 280 28.55 -28.22 -8.29
CA GLU A 280 27.70 -29.03 -7.40
C GLU A 280 26.40 -29.47 -8.08
N GLU A 281 25.77 -28.61 -8.87
CA GLU A 281 24.52 -28.90 -9.59
C GLU A 281 24.75 -29.60 -10.95
N GLY A 282 26.01 -29.77 -11.38
CA GLY A 282 26.36 -30.40 -12.66
C GLY A 282 25.93 -29.60 -13.89
N VAL A 283 25.90 -28.26 -13.80
CA VAL A 283 25.48 -27.33 -14.86
C VAL A 283 26.57 -26.29 -15.17
N THR A 284 26.43 -25.55 -16.26
CA THR A 284 27.33 -24.39 -16.51
C THR A 284 26.97 -23.20 -15.62
N CYS A 285 27.91 -22.28 -15.41
CA CYS A 285 27.64 -21.05 -14.65
C CYS A 285 26.49 -20.24 -15.27
N GLN A 286 26.46 -20.10 -16.60
CA GLN A 286 25.37 -19.41 -17.30
C GLN A 286 24.01 -20.07 -17.03
N GLN A 287 23.91 -21.41 -17.12
CA GLN A 287 22.67 -22.14 -16.84
C GLN A 287 22.20 -21.95 -15.39
N LEU A 288 23.14 -21.95 -14.43
CA LEU A 288 22.84 -21.68 -13.02
C LEU A 288 22.28 -20.25 -12.87
N CYS A 289 22.97 -19.26 -13.43
CA CYS A 289 22.57 -17.87 -13.34
C CYS A 289 21.20 -17.63 -14.00
N ASP A 290 20.94 -18.20 -15.17
CA ASP A 290 19.65 -18.08 -15.87
C ASP A 290 18.49 -18.61 -15.02
N LYS A 291 18.68 -19.78 -14.41
CA LYS A 291 17.70 -20.42 -13.52
C LYS A 291 17.37 -19.52 -12.32
N TYR A 292 18.38 -19.02 -11.63
CA TYR A 292 18.14 -18.24 -10.41
C TYR A 292 17.78 -16.78 -10.70
N HIS A 293 18.25 -16.17 -11.79
CA HIS A 293 17.80 -14.83 -12.20
C HIS A 293 16.28 -14.81 -12.40
N ALA A 294 15.74 -15.79 -13.12
CA ALA A 294 14.29 -15.94 -13.28
C ALA A 294 13.58 -16.12 -11.93
N MET A 295 14.14 -16.95 -11.04
CA MET A 295 13.59 -17.15 -9.71
C MET A 295 13.58 -15.89 -8.84
N HIS A 296 14.65 -15.09 -8.87
CA HIS A 296 14.71 -13.81 -8.18
C HIS A 296 13.64 -12.86 -8.71
N LYS A 297 13.53 -12.76 -10.04
CA LYS A 297 12.50 -11.93 -10.68
C LYS A 297 11.10 -12.35 -10.27
N ASP A 298 10.77 -13.64 -10.30
CA ASP A 298 9.46 -14.15 -9.89
C ASP A 298 9.13 -13.80 -8.43
N VAL A 299 10.12 -13.90 -7.53
CA VAL A 299 9.97 -13.52 -6.13
C VAL A 299 9.68 -12.02 -6.01
N TYR A 300 10.47 -11.18 -6.67
CA TYR A 300 10.33 -9.74 -6.57
C TYR A 300 9.04 -9.22 -7.21
N ASP A 301 8.62 -9.81 -8.33
CA ASP A 301 7.33 -9.52 -8.96
C ASP A 301 6.17 -9.88 -8.01
N TRP A 302 6.24 -11.02 -7.31
CA TRP A 302 5.22 -11.41 -6.34
C TRP A 302 5.17 -10.46 -5.13
N PHE A 303 6.33 -9.99 -4.64
CA PHE A 303 6.41 -8.94 -3.61
C PHE A 303 6.01 -7.54 -4.14
N GLY A 304 5.66 -7.41 -5.42
CA GLY A 304 5.24 -6.15 -6.03
C GLY A 304 6.36 -5.11 -6.09
N LEU A 305 7.61 -5.52 -6.28
CA LEU A 305 8.74 -4.59 -6.42
C LEU A 305 8.72 -3.94 -7.81
N SER A 306 8.80 -2.61 -7.86
CA SER A 306 8.59 -1.79 -9.05
C SER A 306 9.90 -1.29 -9.66
N PHE A 307 10.78 -2.22 -10.02
CA PHE A 307 11.98 -1.88 -10.80
C PHE A 307 11.59 -1.31 -12.16
N ASP A 308 12.24 -0.22 -12.57
CA ASP A 308 12.14 0.25 -13.96
C ASP A 308 12.95 -0.69 -14.88
N HIS A 309 14.03 -1.29 -14.34
CA HIS A 309 14.74 -2.39 -14.98
C HIS A 309 15.40 -3.32 -13.95
N PHE A 310 15.17 -4.62 -14.10
CA PHE A 310 15.84 -5.67 -13.32
C PHE A 310 16.77 -6.45 -14.24
N GLY A 311 18.06 -6.11 -14.23
CA GLY A 311 19.08 -6.63 -15.16
C GLY A 311 19.99 -7.70 -14.56
N ARG A 312 21.18 -7.84 -15.16
CA ARG A 312 22.15 -8.90 -14.90
C ARG A 312 23.57 -8.38 -15.06
N THR A 313 24.53 -8.86 -14.27
CA THR A 313 25.95 -8.53 -14.47
C THR A 313 26.62 -9.38 -15.56
N SER A 314 26.06 -10.52 -15.97
CA SER A 314 26.66 -11.37 -17.02
C SER A 314 26.33 -10.91 -18.45
N THR A 315 26.61 -9.65 -18.78
CA THR A 315 26.25 -9.05 -20.09
C THR A 315 27.45 -8.47 -20.83
N GLU A 316 27.32 -8.27 -22.15
CA GLU A 316 28.33 -7.54 -22.95
C GLU A 316 28.50 -6.11 -22.43
N LYS A 317 27.42 -5.44 -22.05
CA LYS A 317 27.47 -4.09 -21.48
C LYS A 317 28.24 -4.02 -20.16
N GLN A 318 28.15 -5.05 -19.31
CA GLN A 318 29.03 -5.15 -18.14
C GLN A 318 30.49 -5.17 -18.57
N THR A 319 30.85 -6.04 -19.52
CA THR A 319 32.22 -6.15 -20.01
C THR A 319 32.74 -4.82 -20.53
N GLU A 320 31.97 -4.14 -21.38
CA GLU A 320 32.32 -2.84 -21.95
C GLU A 320 32.57 -1.79 -20.85
N VAL A 321 31.63 -1.60 -19.93
CA VAL A 321 31.70 -0.54 -18.90
C VAL A 321 32.82 -0.81 -17.89
N VAL A 322 32.99 -2.06 -17.46
CA VAL A 322 34.06 -2.46 -16.53
C VAL A 322 35.44 -2.25 -17.15
N GLN A 323 35.60 -2.65 -18.42
CA GLN A 323 36.86 -2.49 -19.13
C GLN A 323 37.19 -1.01 -19.40
N ASP A 324 36.19 -0.16 -19.69
CA ASP A 324 36.39 1.28 -19.85
C ASP A 324 36.85 1.93 -18.54
N ILE A 325 36.17 1.66 -17.41
CA ILE A 325 36.57 2.16 -16.09
C ILE A 325 37.99 1.70 -15.75
N PHE A 326 38.28 0.41 -15.89
CA PHE A 326 39.62 -0.13 -15.65
C PHE A 326 40.68 0.55 -16.51
N THR A 327 40.44 0.69 -17.82
CA THR A 327 41.42 1.25 -18.76
C THR A 327 41.76 2.70 -18.40
N ARG A 328 40.77 3.49 -17.98
CA ARG A 328 40.97 4.87 -17.52
C ARG A 328 41.74 4.93 -16.21
N MET A 329 41.35 4.11 -15.22
CA MET A 329 42.07 4.03 -13.94
C MET A 329 43.54 3.63 -14.13
N HIS A 330 43.78 2.64 -14.99
CA HIS A 330 45.13 2.16 -15.32
C HIS A 330 45.94 3.25 -16.01
N LYS A 331 45.36 3.93 -17.02
CA LYS A 331 46.01 5.06 -17.71
C LYS A 331 46.33 6.23 -16.77
N ASN A 332 45.48 6.47 -15.78
CA ASN A 332 45.68 7.50 -14.75
C ASN A 332 46.66 7.07 -13.64
N GLY A 333 47.19 5.84 -13.72
CA GLY A 333 48.21 5.34 -12.82
C GLY A 333 47.70 5.01 -11.42
N PHE A 334 46.44 4.59 -11.27
CA PHE A 334 45.84 4.13 -10.00
C PHE A 334 45.74 2.61 -9.88
N VAL A 335 46.41 1.89 -10.77
CA VAL A 335 46.47 0.42 -10.77
C VAL A 335 47.93 -0.01 -10.66
N SER A 336 48.21 -0.91 -9.72
CA SER A 336 49.54 -1.49 -9.51
C SER A 336 49.51 -3.01 -9.66
N GLU A 337 50.64 -3.62 -9.99
CA GLU A 337 50.80 -5.07 -10.03
C GLU A 337 51.41 -5.59 -8.71
N LYS A 338 50.88 -6.70 -8.22
CA LYS A 338 51.45 -7.46 -7.10
C LYS A 338 51.52 -8.93 -7.45
N THR A 339 52.71 -9.50 -7.34
CA THR A 339 52.95 -10.94 -7.50
C THR A 339 52.91 -11.63 -6.16
N ALA A 340 52.17 -12.73 -6.08
CA ALA A 340 52.13 -13.60 -4.90
C ALA A 340 52.37 -15.05 -5.32
N GLN A 341 52.96 -15.84 -4.43
CA GLN A 341 53.00 -17.28 -4.59
C GLN A 341 51.63 -17.86 -4.21
N GLN A 342 51.14 -18.80 -5.01
CA GLN A 342 49.88 -19.52 -4.77
C GLN A 342 50.02 -20.97 -5.21
N LEU A 343 49.20 -21.85 -4.63
CA LEU A 343 49.11 -23.25 -5.06
C LEU A 343 48.31 -23.36 -6.36
N TYR A 344 48.86 -24.10 -7.32
CA TYR A 344 48.29 -24.37 -8.63
C TYR A 344 48.09 -25.86 -8.83
N CYS A 345 46.87 -26.28 -9.16
CA CYS A 345 46.62 -27.65 -9.57
C CYS A 345 46.77 -27.77 -11.09
N GLU A 346 47.72 -28.59 -11.54
CA GLU A 346 48.01 -28.79 -12.96
C GLU A 346 46.87 -29.50 -13.68
N GLN A 347 46.26 -30.50 -13.02
CA GLN A 347 45.19 -31.30 -13.58
C GLN A 347 43.87 -30.53 -13.68
N CYS A 348 43.53 -29.73 -12.65
CA CYS A 348 42.40 -28.79 -12.72
C CYS A 348 42.72 -27.53 -13.57
N SER A 349 43.99 -27.34 -13.94
CA SER A 349 44.54 -26.18 -14.63
C SER A 349 44.08 -24.84 -14.04
N ARG A 350 44.18 -24.70 -12.71
CA ARG A 350 43.77 -23.50 -11.98
C ARG A 350 44.56 -23.28 -10.69
N PHE A 351 44.65 -22.02 -10.27
CA PHE A 351 45.07 -21.70 -8.90
C PHE A 351 43.98 -22.12 -7.89
N LEU A 352 44.42 -22.56 -6.71
CA LEU A 352 43.56 -23.05 -5.66
C LEU A 352 43.38 -21.97 -4.60
N ALA A 353 42.13 -21.61 -4.32
CA ALA A 353 41.79 -20.88 -3.10
C ALA A 353 41.99 -21.80 -1.88
N ASP A 354 42.26 -21.22 -0.71
CA ASP A 354 42.54 -21.97 0.53
C ASP A 354 41.52 -23.07 0.85
N ARG A 355 40.24 -22.83 0.56
CA ARG A 355 39.13 -23.80 0.71
C ARG A 355 39.21 -25.04 -0.20
N TYR A 356 40.00 -24.97 -1.27
CA TYR A 356 40.27 -26.07 -2.20
C TYR A 356 41.62 -26.73 -1.95
N VAL A 357 42.31 -26.34 -0.87
CA VAL A 357 43.56 -26.95 -0.43
C VAL A 357 43.32 -27.64 0.90
N GLU A 358 43.66 -28.93 0.94
CA GLU A 358 43.73 -29.71 2.17
C GLU A 358 45.13 -30.30 2.29
N GLY A 359 45.61 -30.57 3.49
CA GLY A 359 46.94 -31.13 3.68
C GLY A 359 47.28 -31.32 5.15
N THR A 360 48.50 -31.76 5.41
CA THR A 360 48.95 -32.00 6.77
C THR A 360 49.39 -30.70 7.45
N CYS A 361 48.83 -30.41 8.63
CA CYS A 361 49.17 -29.25 9.43
C CYS A 361 50.65 -29.29 9.83
N PRO A 362 51.46 -28.27 9.49
CA PRO A 362 52.89 -28.24 9.84
C PRO A 362 53.15 -28.11 11.34
N ARG A 363 52.13 -27.74 12.14
CA ARG A 363 52.24 -27.53 13.60
C ARG A 363 51.89 -28.76 14.41
N CYS A 364 50.79 -29.44 14.09
CA CYS A 364 50.22 -30.50 14.94
C CYS A 364 50.05 -31.85 14.21
N ALA A 365 50.54 -31.95 12.97
CA ALA A 365 50.47 -33.13 12.11
C ALA A 365 49.05 -33.67 11.89
N TYR A 366 48.03 -32.80 11.93
CA TYR A 366 46.67 -33.15 11.51
C TYR A 366 46.63 -33.28 9.98
N GLU A 367 46.29 -34.46 9.45
CA GLU A 367 46.46 -34.80 8.03
C GLU A 367 45.48 -34.08 7.07
N ASP A 368 44.37 -33.55 7.59
CA ASP A 368 43.28 -32.92 6.83
C ASP A 368 43.07 -31.44 7.24
N ALA A 369 44.15 -30.71 7.48
CA ALA A 369 44.07 -29.27 7.69
C ALA A 369 43.70 -28.54 6.39
N ARG A 370 42.93 -27.46 6.52
CA ARG A 370 42.54 -26.61 5.39
C ARG A 370 43.63 -25.57 5.11
N GLY A 371 43.63 -25.01 3.91
CA GLY A 371 44.62 -24.01 3.48
C GLY A 371 44.67 -22.75 4.35
N ASP A 372 43.56 -22.40 5.02
CA ASP A 372 43.42 -21.19 5.84
C ASP A 372 43.55 -21.45 7.34
N GLN A 373 43.18 -22.65 7.79
CA GLN A 373 43.12 -22.99 9.21
C GLN A 373 43.17 -24.50 9.45
N CYS A 374 43.93 -24.91 10.48
CA CYS A 374 43.86 -26.27 10.99
C CYS A 374 42.72 -26.42 12.00
N ASP A 375 41.71 -27.24 11.68
CA ASP A 375 40.55 -27.45 12.55
C ASP A 375 40.89 -28.18 13.89
N LYS A 376 42.01 -28.93 13.94
CA LYS A 376 42.45 -29.62 15.17
C LYS A 376 43.11 -28.70 16.20
N CYS A 377 44.06 -27.85 15.80
CA CYS A 377 44.79 -26.97 16.72
C CYS A 377 44.34 -25.51 16.68
N GLY A 378 43.46 -25.16 15.74
CA GLY A 378 42.92 -23.81 15.57
C GLY A 378 43.87 -22.79 14.92
N HIS A 379 45.11 -23.19 14.59
CA HIS A 379 46.11 -22.29 14.00
C HIS A 379 45.71 -21.85 12.59
N LEU A 380 45.84 -20.56 12.31
CA LEU A 380 45.73 -20.03 10.96
C LEU A 380 46.97 -20.42 10.16
N LEU A 381 46.77 -20.83 8.92
CA LEU A 381 47.81 -21.33 8.02
C LEU A 381 47.81 -20.50 6.74
N ASP A 382 48.96 -20.45 6.08
CA ASP A 382 49.03 -20.18 4.66
C ASP A 382 48.99 -21.53 3.93
N ALA A 383 48.21 -21.63 2.85
CA ALA A 383 48.02 -22.86 2.11
C ALA A 383 49.36 -23.44 1.60
N ILE A 384 50.35 -22.59 1.32
CA ILE A 384 51.69 -23.00 0.88
C ILE A 384 52.49 -23.69 2.00
N GLU A 385 52.17 -23.41 3.27
CA GLU A 385 52.83 -24.02 4.42
C GLU A 385 52.34 -25.43 4.75
N LEU A 386 51.25 -25.89 4.12
CA LEU A 386 50.73 -27.24 4.31
C LEU A 386 51.75 -28.29 3.85
N VAL A 387 51.94 -29.32 4.68
CA VAL A 387 52.76 -30.47 4.34
C VAL A 387 51.92 -31.43 3.49
N GLU A 388 52.45 -31.89 2.35
CA GLU A 388 51.70 -32.70 1.38
C GLU A 388 50.33 -32.09 1.03
N PRO A 389 50.31 -30.86 0.46
CA PRO A 389 49.06 -30.25 0.07
C PRO A 389 48.40 -31.11 -1.03
N ARG A 390 47.07 -31.11 -1.04
CA ARG A 390 46.23 -31.83 -1.96
C ARG A 390 45.10 -30.91 -2.41
N CYS A 391 44.76 -30.98 -3.69
CA CYS A 391 43.62 -30.28 -4.23
C CYS A 391 42.34 -31.04 -3.83
N LYS A 392 41.41 -30.36 -3.19
CA LYS A 392 40.12 -30.95 -2.79
C LYS A 392 39.25 -31.40 -3.98
N LEU A 393 39.50 -30.84 -5.17
CA LEU A 393 38.69 -31.10 -6.36
C LEU A 393 39.06 -32.43 -7.05
N ASP A 394 40.34 -32.82 -7.03
CA ASP A 394 40.83 -33.99 -7.76
C ASP A 394 41.79 -34.89 -6.97
N GLY A 395 42.14 -34.50 -5.73
CA GLY A 395 43.05 -35.23 -4.85
C GLY A 395 44.54 -35.11 -5.18
N ASN A 396 44.92 -34.43 -6.27
CA ASN A 396 46.32 -34.34 -6.71
C ASN A 396 47.10 -33.30 -5.90
N ARG A 397 48.43 -33.47 -5.84
CA ARG A 397 49.33 -32.51 -5.20
C ARG A 397 49.46 -31.25 -6.05
N PRO A 398 49.10 -30.06 -5.53
CA PRO A 398 49.33 -28.80 -6.23
C PRO A 398 50.81 -28.37 -6.14
N VAL A 399 51.23 -27.53 -7.08
CA VAL A 399 52.56 -26.95 -7.17
C VAL A 399 52.51 -25.46 -6.85
N VAL A 400 53.56 -24.92 -6.22
CA VAL A 400 53.65 -23.47 -5.98
C VAL A 400 53.99 -22.77 -7.30
N ARG A 401 53.19 -21.78 -7.69
CA ARG A 401 53.44 -20.90 -8.84
C ARG A 401 53.25 -19.45 -8.46
N GLU A 402 53.96 -18.56 -9.14
CA GLU A 402 53.73 -17.12 -9.02
C GLU A 402 52.49 -16.71 -9.82
N SER A 403 51.66 -15.88 -9.21
CA SER A 403 50.47 -15.30 -9.81
C SER A 403 50.51 -13.79 -9.63
N THR A 404 50.55 -13.05 -10.74
CA THR A 404 50.47 -11.58 -10.73
C THR A 404 49.01 -11.14 -10.69
N HIS A 405 48.71 -10.18 -9.83
CA HIS A 405 47.40 -9.58 -9.69
C HIS A 405 47.47 -8.06 -9.83
N LEU A 406 46.48 -7.49 -10.51
CA LEU A 406 46.24 -6.05 -10.50
C LEU A 406 45.57 -5.63 -9.20
N CYS A 407 45.98 -4.50 -8.65
CA CYS A 407 45.46 -3.86 -7.47
C CYS A 407 45.01 -2.43 -7.77
N ILE A 408 43.86 -2.02 -7.22
CA ILE A 408 43.50 -0.60 -7.13
C ILE A 408 44.25 0.04 -5.95
N ASP A 409 44.94 1.15 -6.19
CA ASP A 409 45.73 1.90 -5.20
C ASP A 409 44.83 2.79 -4.32
N LEU A 410 44.00 2.17 -3.47
CA LEU A 410 43.06 2.90 -2.61
C LEU A 410 43.75 3.83 -1.59
N ASP A 411 44.96 3.48 -1.17
CA ASP A 411 45.80 4.32 -0.31
C ASP A 411 46.10 5.67 -0.96
N ARG A 412 46.39 5.69 -2.27
CA ARG A 412 46.62 6.91 -3.06
C ARG A 412 45.33 7.69 -3.37
N LEU A 413 44.18 7.01 -3.39
CA LEU A 413 42.86 7.60 -3.63
C LEU A 413 42.15 8.08 -2.36
N GLN A 414 42.68 7.73 -1.18
CA GLN A 414 42.06 8.03 0.10
C GLN A 414 41.74 9.52 0.31
N PRO A 415 42.61 10.49 -0.03
CA PRO A 415 42.29 11.90 0.17
C PRO A 415 41.04 12.34 -0.60
N GLN A 416 40.90 11.92 -1.86
CA GLN A 416 39.73 12.23 -2.68
C GLN A 416 38.48 11.48 -2.20
N CYS A 417 38.62 10.22 -1.81
CA CYS A 417 37.53 9.44 -1.25
C CYS A 417 37.00 10.05 0.06
N ALA A 418 37.89 10.50 0.96
CA ALA A 418 37.51 11.14 2.21
C ALA A 418 36.77 12.47 1.98
N ALA A 419 37.25 13.29 1.03
CA ALA A 419 36.58 14.54 0.66
C ALA A 419 35.17 14.28 0.07
N PHE A 420 35.02 13.23 -0.74
CA PHE A 420 33.72 12.78 -1.23
C PHE A 420 32.80 12.37 -0.06
N VAL A 421 33.29 11.54 0.86
CA VAL A 421 32.50 11.04 2.01
C VAL A 421 32.06 12.19 2.90
N GLU A 422 32.93 13.15 3.23
CA GLU A 422 32.59 14.31 4.07
C GLU A 422 31.44 15.13 3.47
N LYS A 423 31.55 15.44 2.17
CA LYS A 423 30.53 16.21 1.43
C LYS A 423 29.22 15.43 1.31
N SER A 424 29.29 14.18 0.84
CA SER A 424 28.11 13.37 0.53
C SER A 424 27.36 12.95 1.79
N SER A 425 28.06 12.53 2.85
CA SER A 425 27.43 12.07 4.09
C SER A 425 26.59 13.14 4.77
N SER A 426 27.06 14.39 4.74
CA SER A 426 26.34 15.54 5.28
C SER A 426 25.19 15.96 4.37
N ALA A 427 25.45 16.11 3.07
CA ALA A 427 24.45 16.61 2.11
C ALA A 427 23.30 15.63 1.87
N GLY A 428 23.58 14.33 1.85
CA GLY A 428 22.57 13.30 1.67
C GLY A 428 22.16 12.59 2.95
N ALA A 429 22.55 13.08 4.13
CA ALA A 429 22.14 12.53 5.43
C ALA A 429 22.26 11.00 5.52
N TRP A 430 23.48 10.47 5.38
CA TRP A 430 23.72 9.04 5.38
C TRP A 430 23.22 8.35 6.66
N SER A 431 22.78 7.10 6.51
CA SER A 431 22.46 6.24 7.65
C SER A 431 23.65 6.15 8.63
N ALA A 432 23.34 6.16 9.94
CA ALA A 432 24.36 6.27 10.99
C ALA A 432 25.36 5.11 10.98
N ASN A 433 24.88 3.88 10.75
CA ASN A 433 25.72 2.69 10.58
C ASN A 433 26.57 2.77 9.31
N GLY A 434 26.01 3.24 8.19
CA GLY A 434 26.75 3.49 6.94
C GLY A 434 27.93 4.45 7.14
N LEU A 435 27.69 5.57 7.84
CA LEU A 435 28.72 6.54 8.18
C LEU A 435 29.77 5.97 9.14
N SER A 436 29.33 5.27 10.19
CA SER A 436 30.23 4.67 11.19
C SER A 436 31.18 3.64 10.56
N ILE A 437 30.67 2.74 9.72
CA ILE A 437 31.46 1.73 9.02
C ILE A 437 32.47 2.40 8.07
N THR A 438 32.02 3.39 7.30
CA THR A 438 32.89 4.11 6.36
C THR A 438 34.03 4.83 7.08
N ASN A 439 33.73 5.51 8.19
CA ASN A 439 34.74 6.21 8.99
C ASN A 439 35.76 5.26 9.62
N SER A 440 35.34 4.05 10.03
CA SER A 440 36.28 3.01 10.50
C SER A 440 37.29 2.64 9.42
N TRP A 441 36.83 2.39 8.19
CA TRP A 441 37.69 2.06 7.06
C TRP A 441 38.67 3.18 6.71
N LEU A 442 38.21 4.44 6.71
CA LEU A 442 39.07 5.59 6.42
C LEU A 442 40.11 5.83 7.52
N SER A 443 39.73 5.62 8.79
CA SER A 443 40.61 5.83 9.95
C SER A 443 41.70 4.76 10.05
N GLU A 444 41.42 3.52 9.65
CA GLU A 444 42.41 2.44 9.59
C GLU A 444 43.48 2.65 8.50
N GLY A 445 43.18 3.51 7.51
CA GLY A 445 43.99 3.70 6.32
C GLY A 445 43.65 2.66 5.25
N LEU A 446 43.24 3.14 4.08
CA LEU A 446 42.97 2.32 2.92
C LEU A 446 44.26 1.68 2.42
N ARG A 447 44.16 0.44 1.93
CA ARG A 447 45.29 -0.32 1.40
C ARG A 447 45.00 -0.75 -0.04
N PRO A 448 46.02 -0.96 -0.88
CA PRO A 448 45.79 -1.49 -2.22
C PRO A 448 45.02 -2.81 -2.18
N ARG A 449 43.98 -2.94 -3.00
CA ARG A 449 43.10 -4.12 -3.05
C ARG A 449 43.19 -4.80 -4.40
N ALA A 450 43.40 -6.11 -4.42
CA ALA A 450 43.46 -6.90 -5.65
C ALA A 450 42.09 -6.94 -6.37
N ILE A 451 42.07 -6.48 -7.62
CA ILE A 451 40.90 -6.40 -8.50
C ILE A 451 40.85 -7.51 -9.55
N THR A 452 41.76 -8.48 -9.51
CA THR A 452 41.79 -9.63 -10.43
C THR A 452 41.75 -10.96 -9.68
N ARG A 453 41.24 -12.00 -10.32
CA ARG A 453 41.21 -13.37 -9.81
C ARG A 453 41.48 -14.40 -10.90
N ASP A 454 42.04 -15.51 -10.48
CA ASP A 454 42.27 -16.71 -11.29
C ASP A 454 40.98 -17.55 -11.40
N LEU A 455 39.98 -16.99 -12.05
CA LEU A 455 38.69 -17.66 -12.32
C LEU A 455 38.41 -17.65 -13.81
N LYS A 456 37.52 -18.53 -14.26
CA LYS A 456 37.04 -18.55 -15.65
C LYS A 456 35.74 -17.76 -15.80
N TRP A 457 34.91 -17.73 -14.76
CA TRP A 457 33.63 -17.04 -14.75
C TRP A 457 33.73 -15.63 -14.16
N GLY A 458 33.89 -14.64 -15.05
CA GLY A 458 34.01 -13.22 -14.71
C GLY A 458 34.28 -12.37 -15.95
N VAL A 459 34.33 -11.04 -15.77
CA VAL A 459 34.70 -10.11 -16.85
C VAL A 459 36.19 -10.26 -17.17
N PRO A 460 36.58 -10.49 -18.44
CA PRO A 460 37.99 -10.65 -18.81
C PRO A 460 38.76 -9.33 -18.67
N VAL A 461 40.04 -9.43 -18.30
CA VAL A 461 40.93 -8.28 -18.12
C VAL A 461 41.56 -7.88 -19.45
N PRO A 462 41.42 -6.62 -19.92
CA PRO A 462 41.93 -6.17 -21.22
C PRO A 462 43.40 -5.75 -21.14
N LEU A 463 44.26 -6.62 -20.61
CA LEU A 463 45.70 -6.36 -20.43
C LEU A 463 46.52 -7.60 -20.80
N ALA A 464 47.59 -7.41 -21.58
CA ALA A 464 48.47 -8.51 -21.98
C ALA A 464 49.06 -9.22 -20.76
N GLY A 465 49.05 -10.56 -20.76
CA GLY A 465 49.52 -11.36 -19.63
C GLY A 465 48.43 -11.67 -18.58
N PHE A 466 47.21 -11.14 -18.76
CA PHE A 466 46.05 -11.42 -17.91
C PHE A 466 44.95 -12.21 -18.64
N ASP A 467 45.26 -12.83 -19.78
CA ASP A 467 44.29 -13.54 -20.64
C ASP A 467 43.54 -14.70 -19.93
N SER A 468 44.15 -15.27 -18.89
CA SER A 468 43.55 -16.34 -18.08
C SER A 468 42.93 -15.85 -16.76
N LYS A 469 42.75 -14.54 -16.60
CA LYS A 469 42.25 -13.91 -15.38
C LYS A 469 41.01 -13.08 -15.67
N VAL A 470 40.19 -12.93 -14.64
CA VAL A 470 38.98 -12.09 -14.68
C VAL A 470 39.06 -11.04 -13.59
N PHE A 471 38.25 -9.98 -13.71
CA PHE A 471 38.05 -9.04 -12.64
C PHE A 471 37.41 -9.71 -11.43
N TYR A 472 37.84 -9.27 -10.25
CA TYR A 472 37.29 -9.73 -8.99
C TYR A 472 35.90 -9.14 -8.79
N VAL A 473 34.92 -9.98 -8.42
CA VAL A 473 33.52 -9.57 -8.25
C VAL A 473 33.32 -8.32 -7.37
N TRP A 474 34.14 -8.15 -6.33
CA TRP A 474 34.04 -6.98 -5.45
C TRP A 474 34.55 -5.67 -6.06
N PHE A 475 35.20 -5.72 -7.23
CA PHE A 475 35.53 -4.56 -8.04
C PHE A 475 34.41 -4.25 -9.03
N ASP A 476 33.90 -5.25 -9.76
CA ASP A 476 32.99 -5.02 -10.89
C ASP A 476 31.49 -5.13 -10.56
N ALA A 477 31.10 -5.73 -9.43
CA ALA A 477 29.67 -5.86 -9.06
C ALA A 477 28.98 -4.49 -8.91
N CYS A 478 29.63 -3.48 -8.33
CA CYS A 478 29.06 -2.14 -8.24
C CYS A 478 29.03 -1.42 -9.61
N ILE A 479 29.91 -1.81 -10.55
CA ILE A 479 29.84 -1.37 -11.95
C ILE A 479 28.63 -2.03 -12.66
N GLY A 480 28.06 -3.08 -12.08
CA GLY A 480 26.77 -3.63 -12.45
C GLY A 480 25.65 -2.59 -12.52
N TYR A 481 25.63 -1.57 -11.65
CA TYR A 481 24.57 -0.57 -11.69
C TYR A 481 24.58 0.29 -12.97
N PRO A 482 25.70 0.91 -13.38
CA PRO A 482 25.76 1.61 -14.66
C PRO A 482 25.59 0.67 -15.86
N SER A 483 26.12 -0.56 -15.82
CA SER A 483 25.97 -1.49 -16.95
C SER A 483 24.54 -1.99 -17.15
N ILE A 484 23.81 -2.25 -16.06
CA ILE A 484 22.37 -2.56 -16.11
C ILE A 484 21.59 -1.35 -16.64
N THR A 485 21.98 -0.14 -16.26
CA THR A 485 21.36 1.08 -16.82
C THR A 485 21.66 1.24 -18.31
N ALA A 486 22.86 0.84 -18.76
CA ALA A 486 23.24 0.82 -20.17
C ALA A 486 22.46 -0.23 -20.98
N ALA A 487 22.08 -1.36 -20.35
CA ALA A 487 21.18 -2.34 -20.95
C ALA A 487 19.73 -1.82 -21.04
N TYR A 488 19.32 -0.98 -20.09
CA TYR A 488 18.02 -0.31 -20.11
C TYR A 488 17.92 0.77 -21.19
N THR A 489 18.92 1.64 -21.33
CA THR A 489 18.90 2.75 -22.29
C THR A 489 20.31 3.11 -22.80
N PRO A 490 20.47 3.46 -24.10
CA PRO A 490 21.77 3.88 -24.62
C PRO A 490 22.25 5.21 -24.01
N GLU A 491 21.35 6.07 -23.53
CA GLU A 491 21.65 7.35 -22.87
C GLU A 491 21.97 7.22 -21.37
N TRP A 492 22.41 6.04 -20.90
CA TRP A 492 22.65 5.76 -19.47
C TRP A 492 23.64 6.72 -18.79
N GLU A 493 24.57 7.29 -19.55
CA GLU A 493 25.51 8.30 -19.05
C GLU A 493 24.80 9.57 -18.56
N GLN A 494 23.59 9.88 -19.05
CA GLN A 494 22.81 11.00 -18.51
C GLN A 494 22.43 10.78 -17.04
N TRP A 495 22.32 9.52 -16.59
CA TRP A 495 22.10 9.18 -15.18
C TRP A 495 23.41 9.06 -14.40
N TRP A 496 24.43 8.42 -14.98
CA TRP A 496 25.65 8.03 -14.26
C TRP A 496 26.85 8.98 -14.43
N LYS A 497 26.79 9.93 -15.35
CA LYS A 497 27.82 10.97 -15.59
C LYS A 497 27.19 12.38 -15.62
N ASN A 498 26.29 12.65 -14.67
CA ASN A 498 25.56 13.91 -14.57
C ASN A 498 25.33 14.33 -13.10
N PRO A 499 26.40 14.50 -12.31
CA PRO A 499 26.31 14.74 -10.87
C PRO A 499 25.64 16.06 -10.49
N ALA A 500 25.49 17.00 -11.43
CA ALA A 500 24.80 18.27 -11.20
C ALA A 500 23.28 18.13 -11.13
N ASN A 501 22.71 17.15 -11.84
CA ASN A 501 21.27 17.02 -12.02
C ASN A 501 20.67 15.74 -11.41
N VAL A 502 21.51 14.78 -11.02
CA VAL A 502 21.08 13.46 -10.53
C VAL A 502 21.53 13.23 -9.09
N GLN A 503 20.62 12.77 -8.25
CA GLN A 503 20.93 12.30 -6.89
C GLN A 503 20.83 10.77 -6.83
N LEU A 504 21.94 10.11 -6.48
CA LEU A 504 22.02 8.65 -6.36
C LEU A 504 21.72 8.19 -4.92
N PHE A 505 20.65 7.40 -4.76
CA PHE A 505 20.26 6.75 -3.52
C PHE A 505 20.56 5.25 -3.60
N GLN A 506 21.29 4.70 -2.62
CA GLN A 506 21.66 3.29 -2.60
C GLN A 506 21.18 2.59 -1.32
N PHE A 507 20.49 1.46 -1.49
CA PHE A 507 19.90 0.67 -0.40
C PHE A 507 20.55 -0.70 -0.29
N MET A 508 21.02 -1.06 0.91
CA MET A 508 21.78 -2.29 1.13
C MET A 508 21.80 -2.75 2.58
N GLY A 509 22.24 -4.00 2.81
CA GLY A 509 22.66 -4.43 4.14
C GLY A 509 24.04 -3.86 4.50
N LYS A 510 24.32 -3.72 5.80
CA LYS A 510 25.56 -3.10 6.32
C LYS A 510 26.88 -3.67 5.77
N ASP A 511 26.90 -4.95 5.39
CA ASP A 511 28.10 -5.62 4.87
C ASP A 511 28.56 -5.06 3.51
N ASN A 512 27.64 -4.45 2.76
CA ASN A 512 27.93 -3.88 1.45
C ASN A 512 28.44 -2.43 1.50
N VAL A 513 28.39 -1.78 2.68
CA VAL A 513 28.72 -0.35 2.82
C VAL A 513 30.11 0.00 2.26
N PRO A 514 31.21 -0.70 2.61
CA PRO A 514 32.54 -0.31 2.13
C PRO A 514 32.68 -0.32 0.60
N PHE A 515 31.93 -1.18 -0.09
CA PHE A 515 31.99 -1.26 -1.55
C PHE A 515 31.34 -0.05 -2.21
N HIS A 516 30.32 0.54 -1.57
CA HIS A 516 29.55 1.65 -2.10
C HIS A 516 30.05 3.02 -1.61
N THR A 517 30.75 3.07 -0.48
CA THR A 517 31.29 4.33 0.08
C THR A 517 32.78 4.50 -0.15
N VAL A 518 33.52 3.40 -0.43
CA VAL A 518 34.97 3.43 -0.66
C VAL A 518 35.33 2.89 -2.04
N VAL A 519 35.10 1.60 -2.31
CA VAL A 519 35.68 0.93 -3.49
C VAL A 519 35.13 1.50 -4.80
N PHE A 520 33.81 1.56 -4.95
CA PHE A 520 33.17 2.03 -6.17
C PHE A 520 33.37 3.54 -6.40
N PRO A 521 33.14 4.44 -5.41
CA PRO A 521 33.47 5.85 -5.57
C PRO A 521 34.95 6.09 -5.89
N SER A 522 35.87 5.37 -5.25
CA SER A 522 37.31 5.48 -5.57
C SER A 522 37.61 5.04 -7.00
N SER A 523 36.95 3.99 -7.49
CA SER A 523 37.09 3.53 -8.89
C SER A 523 36.58 4.59 -9.86
N GLN A 524 35.41 5.21 -9.59
CA GLN A 524 34.85 6.30 -10.37
C GLN A 524 35.77 7.54 -10.37
N ILE A 525 36.24 7.98 -9.19
CA ILE A 525 37.17 9.10 -9.04
C ILE A 525 38.48 8.85 -9.80
N ALA A 526 39.00 7.63 -9.75
CA ALA A 526 40.24 7.26 -10.43
C ALA A 526 40.14 7.33 -11.96
N THR A 527 38.94 7.34 -12.55
CA THR A 527 38.76 7.58 -14.00
C THR A 527 39.02 9.02 -14.42
N GLY A 528 38.88 9.98 -13.50
CA GLY A 528 38.95 11.42 -13.79
C GLY A 528 37.74 11.98 -14.54
N GLU A 529 36.63 11.24 -14.61
CA GLU A 529 35.38 11.68 -15.23
C GLU A 529 34.36 12.16 -14.19
N ASP A 530 33.37 12.93 -14.65
CA ASP A 530 32.29 13.49 -13.83
C ASP A 530 31.18 12.47 -13.55
N TRP A 531 31.51 11.43 -12.79
CA TRP A 531 30.53 10.43 -12.37
C TRP A 531 29.51 10.99 -11.37
N THR A 532 28.26 10.53 -11.51
CA THR A 532 27.25 10.64 -10.46
C THR A 532 27.65 9.72 -9.31
N LEU A 533 28.18 10.32 -8.24
CA LEU A 533 28.55 9.60 -7.01
C LEU A 533 27.35 9.45 -6.08
N LEU A 534 27.46 8.51 -5.14
CA LEU A 534 26.48 8.27 -4.09
C LEU A 534 26.10 9.58 -3.37
N HIS A 535 24.81 9.90 -3.34
CA HIS A 535 24.24 11.02 -2.57
C HIS A 535 23.78 10.53 -1.19
N HIS A 536 22.93 9.50 -1.13
CA HIS A 536 22.41 8.94 0.12
C HIS A 536 22.58 7.43 0.20
N ILE A 537 23.09 6.92 1.32
CA ILE A 537 23.15 5.48 1.62
C ILE A 537 22.20 5.10 2.75
N SER A 538 21.31 4.14 2.47
CA SER A 538 20.42 3.52 3.45
C SER A 538 20.91 2.10 3.75
N ALA A 539 21.64 1.94 4.85
CA ALA A 539 22.18 0.66 5.30
C ALA A 539 21.29 0.04 6.40
N CYS A 540 20.86 -1.21 6.20
CA CYS A 540 20.10 -1.96 7.18
C CYS A 540 20.99 -2.88 8.04
N GLU A 541 20.59 -3.04 9.30
CA GLU A 541 21.01 -4.12 10.19
C GLU A 541 20.33 -5.44 9.80
N TYR A 542 20.58 -6.55 10.51
CA TYR A 542 20.04 -7.84 10.12
C TYR A 542 18.59 -8.06 10.59
N LEU A 543 17.80 -8.72 9.74
CA LEU A 543 16.57 -9.38 10.16
C LEU A 543 16.91 -10.82 10.57
N ASN A 544 16.65 -11.16 11.82
CA ASN A 544 16.70 -12.51 12.36
C ASN A 544 15.31 -13.18 12.24
N TYR A 545 15.28 -14.50 12.39
CA TYR A 545 14.06 -15.31 12.26
C TYR A 545 13.83 -16.11 13.54
N GLU A 546 12.72 -15.82 14.23
CA GLU A 546 12.36 -16.40 15.52
C GLU A 546 13.54 -16.34 16.51
N GLY A 547 13.96 -17.48 17.07
CA GLY A 547 15.08 -17.55 18.02
C GLY A 547 16.49 -17.49 17.40
N GLY A 548 16.63 -17.29 16.08
CA GLY A 548 17.93 -17.43 15.41
C GLY A 548 18.06 -16.73 14.06
N LYS A 549 18.97 -17.24 13.21
CA LYS A 549 19.24 -16.72 11.86
C LYS A 549 18.57 -17.58 10.80
N PHE A 550 18.20 -16.96 9.68
CA PHE A 550 17.84 -17.69 8.45
C PHE A 550 18.93 -18.71 8.09
N SER A 551 18.54 -19.91 7.69
CA SER A 551 19.48 -20.97 7.30
C SER A 551 18.89 -21.88 6.24
N LYS A 552 19.39 -21.76 5.01
CA LYS A 552 18.98 -22.59 3.88
C LYS A 552 19.31 -24.07 4.10
N SER A 553 20.50 -24.38 4.60
CA SER A 553 20.94 -25.76 4.83
C SER A 553 20.14 -26.47 5.93
N ARG A 554 19.60 -25.72 6.90
CA ARG A 554 18.75 -26.27 7.97
C ARG A 554 17.24 -26.12 7.71
N GLY A 555 16.85 -25.52 6.58
CA GLY A 555 15.44 -25.23 6.27
C GLY A 555 14.78 -24.26 7.26
N VAL A 556 15.55 -23.37 7.89
CA VAL A 556 15.05 -22.41 8.90
C VAL A 556 14.79 -21.06 8.25
N GLY A 557 13.55 -20.59 8.33
CA GLY A 557 13.12 -19.29 7.86
C GLY A 557 12.28 -19.32 6.59
N VAL A 558 11.60 -18.20 6.35
CA VAL A 558 10.81 -17.97 5.13
C VAL A 558 11.72 -17.43 4.03
N PHE A 559 11.65 -18.05 2.85
CA PHE A 559 12.34 -17.66 1.64
C PHE A 559 11.35 -17.01 0.67
N GLY A 560 11.83 -16.13 -0.21
CA GLY A 560 10.94 -15.34 -1.06
C GLY A 560 10.03 -16.19 -1.95
N ASN A 561 10.49 -17.37 -2.37
CA ASN A 561 9.72 -18.28 -3.21
C ASN A 561 8.62 -19.05 -2.47
N ASN A 562 8.72 -19.19 -1.14
CA ASN A 562 7.76 -19.94 -0.33
C ASN A 562 6.83 -19.04 0.52
N ALA A 563 7.14 -17.74 0.63
CA ALA A 563 6.23 -16.77 1.27
C ALA A 563 4.82 -16.79 0.65
N ARG A 564 4.73 -16.97 -0.67
CA ARG A 564 3.47 -17.08 -1.42
C ARG A 564 2.64 -18.32 -1.08
N ASP A 565 3.29 -19.39 -0.66
CA ASP A 565 2.64 -20.68 -0.40
C ASP A 565 1.81 -20.63 0.90
N THR A 566 2.03 -19.60 1.73
CA THR A 566 1.23 -19.34 2.94
C THR A 566 -0.20 -18.90 2.64
N GLY A 567 -0.49 -18.47 1.41
CA GLY A 567 -1.78 -17.89 1.01
C GLY A 567 -2.04 -16.48 1.54
N VAL A 568 -1.07 -15.86 2.21
CA VAL A 568 -1.17 -14.49 2.71
C VAL A 568 -0.75 -13.50 1.62
N ALA A 569 -1.53 -12.44 1.43
CA ALA A 569 -1.27 -11.42 0.41
C ALA A 569 0.10 -10.74 0.60
N PRO A 570 0.81 -10.40 -0.49
CA PRO A 570 2.16 -9.82 -0.43
C PRO A 570 2.21 -8.51 0.36
N ASP A 571 1.17 -7.69 0.33
CA ASP A 571 1.11 -6.43 1.08
C ASP A 571 1.15 -6.61 2.60
N VAL A 572 0.64 -7.73 3.13
CA VAL A 572 0.74 -8.05 4.55
C VAL A 572 2.21 -8.34 4.92
N TRP A 573 2.93 -9.06 4.05
CA TRP A 573 4.37 -9.29 4.20
C TRP A 573 5.16 -7.99 4.14
N ARG A 574 4.88 -7.16 3.13
CA ARG A 574 5.54 -5.85 2.97
C ARG A 574 5.33 -4.99 4.22
N TYR A 575 4.07 -4.82 4.65
CA TYR A 575 3.75 -4.00 5.83
C TYR A 575 4.47 -4.50 7.08
N TYR A 576 4.40 -5.80 7.37
CA TYR A 576 5.02 -6.35 8.56
C TYR A 576 6.54 -6.11 8.56
N LEU A 577 7.23 -6.49 7.48
CA LEU A 577 8.68 -6.33 7.35
C LEU A 577 9.11 -4.87 7.48
N LEU A 578 8.34 -3.95 6.91
CA LEU A 578 8.61 -2.51 6.97
C LEU A 578 8.32 -1.92 8.36
N SER A 579 7.29 -2.41 9.05
CA SER A 579 6.96 -2.00 10.43
C SER A 579 8.06 -2.37 11.44
N SER A 580 8.84 -3.40 11.12
CA SER A 580 10.00 -3.87 11.88
C SER A 580 11.30 -3.76 11.08
N ARG A 581 11.41 -2.79 10.16
CA ARG A 581 12.63 -2.58 9.36
C ARG A 581 13.85 -2.39 10.28
N PRO A 582 14.96 -3.13 10.07
CA PRO A 582 16.16 -3.05 10.90
C PRO A 582 17.01 -1.82 10.55
N GLU A 583 16.60 -0.64 11.00
CA GLU A 583 17.27 0.63 10.67
C GLU A 583 18.47 0.92 11.59
N SER A 584 18.30 0.77 12.91
CA SER A 584 19.31 1.12 13.91
C SER A 584 19.89 -0.07 14.66
N SER A 585 19.19 -1.21 14.66
CA SER A 585 19.57 -2.44 15.32
C SER A 585 18.95 -3.63 14.58
N ASP A 586 19.50 -4.82 14.82
CA ASP A 586 18.88 -6.05 14.35
C ASP A 586 17.42 -6.15 14.82
N THR A 587 16.57 -6.74 13.99
CA THR A 587 15.16 -7.04 14.31
C THR A 587 14.87 -8.53 14.15
N ILE A 588 13.72 -8.98 14.64
CA ILE A 588 13.36 -10.39 14.64
C ILE A 588 11.98 -10.53 14.01
N PHE A 589 11.88 -11.39 12.99
CA PHE A 589 10.61 -11.86 12.46
C PHE A 589 10.03 -12.91 13.42
N THR A 590 8.76 -12.76 13.80
CA THR A 590 8.01 -13.82 14.49
C THR A 590 6.61 -13.99 13.91
N TRP A 591 6.15 -15.23 13.77
CA TRP A 591 4.81 -15.53 13.25
C TRP A 591 3.69 -14.97 14.13
N ALA A 592 3.89 -14.99 15.45
CA ALA A 592 2.93 -14.41 16.40
C ALA A 592 2.72 -12.91 16.13
N ASN A 593 3.81 -12.15 15.95
CA ASN A 593 3.73 -10.73 15.64
C ASN A 593 3.21 -10.49 14.22
N PHE A 594 3.53 -11.36 13.26
CA PHE A 594 3.01 -11.27 11.89
C PHE A 594 1.46 -11.37 11.87
N VAL A 595 0.90 -12.38 12.55
CA VAL A 595 -0.55 -12.56 12.65
C VAL A 595 -1.21 -11.41 13.43
N ALA A 596 -0.61 -11.00 14.55
CA ALA A 596 -1.10 -9.87 15.34
C ALA A 596 -1.07 -8.55 14.54
N CYS A 597 -0.05 -8.34 13.72
CA CYS A 597 0.08 -7.18 12.85
C CYS A 597 -1.09 -7.12 11.84
N ASN A 598 -1.42 -8.23 11.19
CA ASN A 598 -2.58 -8.28 10.30
C ASN A 598 -3.89 -8.01 11.04
N ASN A 599 -4.17 -8.77 12.11
CA ASN A 599 -5.48 -8.77 12.75
C ASN A 599 -5.74 -7.50 13.58
N SER A 600 -4.72 -7.01 14.30
CA SER A 600 -4.87 -5.92 15.26
C SER A 600 -4.41 -4.56 14.72
N VAL A 601 -3.67 -4.53 13.60
CA VAL A 601 -3.24 -3.27 12.98
C VAL A 601 -3.89 -3.07 11.62
N LEU A 602 -3.63 -3.95 10.65
CA LEU A 602 -4.15 -3.76 9.28
C LEU A 602 -5.68 -3.84 9.25
N LEU A 603 -6.25 -4.92 9.75
CA LEU A 603 -7.70 -5.16 9.78
C LEU A 603 -8.42 -4.15 10.68
N ALA A 604 -7.93 -3.95 11.92
CA ALA A 604 -8.62 -3.15 12.93
C ALA A 604 -8.43 -1.63 12.79
N ASN A 605 -7.43 -1.16 12.04
CA ASN A 605 -7.20 0.27 11.80
C ASN A 605 -7.59 0.68 10.37
N ILE A 606 -6.68 0.59 9.39
CA ILE A 606 -6.92 1.07 8.03
C ILE A 606 -8.03 0.29 7.32
N GLY A 607 -8.04 -1.04 7.47
CA GLY A 607 -9.12 -1.89 6.96
C GLY A 607 -10.47 -1.46 7.53
N ASN A 608 -10.55 -1.21 8.83
CA ASN A 608 -11.76 -0.76 9.51
C ASN A 608 -12.19 0.65 9.08
N PHE A 609 -11.27 1.61 9.00
CA PHE A 609 -11.58 2.98 8.63
C PHE A 609 -12.13 3.07 7.20
N CYS A 610 -11.44 2.46 6.23
CA CYS A 610 -11.89 2.41 4.83
C CYS A 610 -13.26 1.71 4.74
N ASN A 611 -13.40 0.53 5.34
CA ASN A 611 -14.65 -0.23 5.30
C ASN A 611 -15.83 0.53 5.94
N ARG A 612 -15.65 1.16 7.12
CA ARG A 612 -16.72 1.95 7.78
C ARG A 612 -17.13 3.15 6.95
N THR A 613 -16.16 3.91 6.45
CA THR A 613 -16.41 5.11 5.63
C THR A 613 -17.14 4.75 4.35
N LEU A 614 -16.62 3.77 3.60
CA LEU A 614 -17.17 3.40 2.31
C LEU A 614 -18.54 2.71 2.45
N LYS A 615 -18.74 1.80 3.42
CA LYS A 615 -20.07 1.20 3.65
C LYS A 615 -21.12 2.23 4.08
N PHE A 616 -20.74 3.26 4.81
CA PHE A 616 -21.67 4.32 5.22
C PHE A 616 -22.14 5.17 4.02
N LEU A 617 -21.26 5.41 3.04
CA LEU A 617 -21.62 6.05 1.76
C LEU A 617 -22.42 5.11 0.85
N ASP A 618 -22.03 3.84 0.78
CA ASP A 618 -22.54 2.86 -0.17
C ASP A 618 -23.99 2.43 0.07
N LYS A 619 -24.40 2.36 1.34
CA LYS A 619 -25.66 1.75 1.77
C LYS A 619 -26.82 2.30 0.93
N ASN A 620 -27.63 1.38 0.39
CA ASN A 620 -28.83 1.62 -0.44
C ASN A 620 -29.88 2.59 0.16
N THR A 621 -29.64 3.17 1.34
CA THR A 621 -30.57 4.04 2.07
C THR A 621 -29.98 5.39 2.54
N THR A 622 -28.66 5.64 2.43
CA THR A 622 -28.05 6.90 2.91
C THR A 622 -27.61 7.80 1.76
N TYR A 623 -26.47 7.50 1.13
CA TYR A 623 -25.87 8.34 0.09
C TYR A 623 -25.85 7.68 -1.29
N ALA A 624 -26.24 6.40 -1.39
CA ALA A 624 -26.24 5.64 -2.65
C ALA A 624 -24.89 5.68 -3.40
N GLY A 625 -23.78 5.72 -2.66
CA GLY A 625 -22.43 5.81 -3.20
C GLY A 625 -22.01 7.19 -3.69
N ILE A 626 -22.79 8.24 -3.43
CA ILE A 626 -22.49 9.60 -3.89
C ILE A 626 -21.78 10.40 -2.79
N VAL A 627 -20.61 10.96 -3.10
CA VAL A 627 -19.87 11.83 -2.19
C VAL A 627 -20.67 13.12 -1.93
N PRO A 628 -20.98 13.46 -0.66
CA PRO A 628 -21.80 14.62 -0.34
C PRO A 628 -21.02 15.94 -0.37
N THR A 629 -21.76 17.04 -0.29
CA THR A 629 -21.21 18.40 -0.19
C THR A 629 -20.90 18.73 1.27
N ALA A 630 -19.64 19.03 1.59
CA ALA A 630 -19.27 19.55 2.90
C ALA A 630 -19.70 21.02 3.06
N ASP A 631 -20.08 21.41 4.27
CA ASP A 631 -20.36 22.81 4.61
C ASP A 631 -19.04 23.57 4.89
N PRO A 632 -18.68 24.59 4.07
CA PRO A 632 -17.47 25.36 4.28
C PRO A 632 -17.42 26.06 5.64
N ALA A 633 -18.56 26.46 6.21
CA ALA A 633 -18.62 27.14 7.51
C ALA A 633 -18.25 26.19 8.66
N LEU A 634 -18.65 24.91 8.56
CA LEU A 634 -18.29 23.89 9.54
C LEU A 634 -16.80 23.52 9.46
N ILE A 635 -16.21 23.53 8.25
CA ILE A 635 -14.77 23.32 8.05
C ILE A 635 -13.95 24.51 8.56
N ALA A 636 -14.42 25.73 8.30
CA ALA A 636 -13.75 26.98 8.68
C ALA A 636 -14.10 27.45 10.11
N ALA A 637 -14.86 26.65 10.87
CA ALA A 637 -15.18 26.94 12.26
C ALA A 637 -13.89 27.06 13.10
N GLY A 638 -13.99 27.73 14.26
CA GLY A 638 -12.85 27.99 15.14
C GLY A 638 -12.04 26.73 15.50
N ALA A 639 -10.82 26.93 15.99
CA ALA A 639 -9.84 25.88 16.28
C ALA A 639 -10.37 24.76 17.19
N ASP A 640 -11.38 25.04 18.02
CA ASP A 640 -12.00 24.06 18.92
C ASP A 640 -13.03 23.13 18.22
N SER A 641 -13.38 23.38 16.96
CA SER A 641 -14.29 22.53 16.21
C SER A 641 -13.66 21.17 15.90
N VAL A 642 -14.46 20.11 15.94
CA VAL A 642 -13.98 18.74 15.66
C VAL A 642 -13.39 18.59 14.26
N HIS A 643 -13.93 19.31 13.27
CA HIS A 643 -13.47 19.28 11.89
C HIS A 643 -12.13 19.99 11.71
N ARG A 644 -11.99 21.17 12.30
CA ARG A 644 -10.74 21.94 12.20
C ARG A 644 -9.58 21.20 12.87
N ARG A 645 -9.80 20.69 14.09
CA ARG A 645 -8.79 19.86 14.79
C ARG A 645 -8.39 18.65 13.97
N PHE A 646 -9.36 17.92 13.39
CA PHE A 646 -9.07 16.78 12.53
C PHE A 646 -8.18 17.13 11.33
N ILE A 647 -8.49 18.23 10.63
CA ILE A 647 -7.69 18.70 9.49
C ILE A 647 -6.28 19.10 9.94
N ASP A 648 -6.16 19.82 11.05
CA ASP A 648 -4.87 20.27 11.60
C ASP A 648 -4.02 19.08 12.06
N ASP A 649 -4.62 18.09 12.73
CA ASP A 649 -3.96 16.85 13.15
C ASP A 649 -3.42 16.07 11.94
N VAL A 650 -4.26 15.90 10.90
CA VAL A 650 -3.88 15.20 9.67
C VAL A 650 -2.75 15.94 8.95
N ASN A 651 -2.82 17.27 8.85
CA ASN A 651 -1.77 18.08 8.22
C ASN A 651 -0.43 18.04 8.99
N GLY A 652 -0.49 18.07 10.33
CA GLY A 652 0.70 17.92 11.17
C GLY A 652 1.37 16.57 10.94
N MET A 653 0.59 15.49 10.98
CA MET A 653 1.10 14.15 10.70
C MET A 653 1.58 13.98 9.26
N LEU A 654 0.89 14.56 8.27
CA LEU A 654 1.31 14.50 6.87
C LEU A 654 2.65 15.19 6.65
N THR A 655 2.86 16.36 7.26
CA THR A 655 4.16 17.05 7.26
C THR A 655 5.25 16.14 7.82
N SER A 656 5.04 15.55 9.02
CA SER A 656 6.01 14.64 9.62
C SER A 656 6.24 13.38 8.79
N PHE A 657 5.21 12.82 8.15
CA PHE A 657 5.35 11.69 7.24
C PHE A 657 6.30 12.02 6.09
N ILE A 658 6.11 13.17 5.45
CA ILE A 658 6.93 13.66 4.34
C ILE A 658 8.37 13.87 4.80
N GLU A 659 8.58 14.55 5.93
CA GLU A 659 9.91 14.75 6.53
C GLU A 659 10.64 13.43 6.78
N HIS A 660 9.94 12.43 7.32
CA HIS A 660 10.52 11.11 7.56
C HIS A 660 10.83 10.37 6.26
N MET A 661 9.99 10.45 5.23
CA MET A 661 10.24 9.80 3.94
C MET A 661 11.36 10.47 3.16
N ASP A 662 11.43 11.81 3.15
CA ASP A 662 12.53 12.58 2.56
C ASP A 662 13.88 12.25 3.24
N ALA A 663 13.86 11.98 4.55
CA ALA A 663 15.02 11.50 5.32
C ALA A 663 15.22 9.97 5.28
N VAL A 664 14.45 9.24 4.47
CA VAL A 664 14.52 7.77 4.32
C VAL A 664 14.34 7.00 5.65
N ARG A 665 13.57 7.57 6.60
CA ARG A 665 13.14 6.96 7.87
C ARG A 665 11.84 6.19 7.69
N ILE A 666 11.92 5.14 6.87
CA ILE A 666 10.79 4.36 6.35
C ILE A 666 9.90 3.81 7.48
N LYS A 667 10.50 3.26 8.55
CA LYS A 667 9.75 2.70 9.68
C LYS A 667 8.91 3.76 10.41
N ALA A 668 9.49 4.95 10.63
CA ALA A 668 8.80 6.04 11.30
C ALA A 668 7.65 6.59 10.45
N ALA A 669 7.88 6.78 9.15
CA ALA A 669 6.84 7.19 8.21
C ALA A 669 5.67 6.19 8.17
N LEU A 670 5.93 4.88 8.14
CA LEU A 670 4.86 3.87 8.19
C LEU A 670 4.02 3.94 9.46
N SER A 671 4.65 4.21 10.62
CA SER A 671 3.92 4.44 11.87
C SER A 671 3.00 5.65 11.76
N ILE A 672 3.48 6.75 11.19
CA ILE A 672 2.68 7.97 11.02
C ILE A 672 1.51 7.73 10.05
N ALA A 673 1.72 7.01 8.94
CA ALA A 673 0.64 6.65 8.02
C ALA A 673 -0.46 5.82 8.71
N ARG A 674 -0.07 4.88 9.59
CA ARG A 674 -1.01 4.14 10.45
C ARG A 674 -1.74 5.10 11.40
N ASP A 675 -1.04 6.07 11.99
CA ASP A 675 -1.62 7.00 12.96
C ASP A 675 -2.61 7.98 12.29
N ILE A 676 -2.36 8.40 11.05
CA ILE A 676 -3.31 9.16 10.22
C ILE A 676 -4.61 8.37 10.02
N SER A 677 -4.51 7.07 9.71
CA SER A 677 -5.69 6.19 9.63
C SER A 677 -6.40 6.04 10.97
N ALA A 678 -5.65 5.93 12.08
CA ALA A 678 -6.23 5.82 13.41
C ALA A 678 -6.99 7.09 13.78
N ARG A 679 -6.46 8.27 13.42
CA ARG A 679 -7.13 9.56 13.59
C ARG A 679 -8.44 9.63 12.81
N GLY A 680 -8.51 9.03 11.62
CA GLY A 680 -9.75 8.85 10.86
C GLY A 680 -10.80 8.01 11.61
N ASN A 681 -10.40 6.88 12.19
CA ASN A 681 -11.28 6.06 13.04
C ASN A 681 -11.82 6.86 14.24
N GLN A 682 -10.94 7.59 14.92
CA GLN A 682 -11.28 8.44 16.07
C GLN A 682 -12.23 9.56 15.65
N TYR A 683 -12.00 10.19 14.50
CA TYR A 683 -12.86 11.27 13.97
C TYR A 683 -14.30 10.81 13.76
N LEU A 684 -14.51 9.63 13.16
CA LEU A 684 -15.85 9.04 13.01
C LEU A 684 -16.52 8.75 14.35
N GLN A 685 -15.73 8.42 15.38
CA GLN A 685 -16.24 8.16 16.73
C GLN A 685 -16.61 9.47 17.44
N GLU A 686 -15.76 10.50 17.39
CA GLU A 686 -16.01 11.83 17.96
C GLU A 686 -17.27 12.47 17.37
N CYS A 687 -17.51 12.27 16.08
CA CYS A 687 -18.70 12.79 15.38
C CYS A 687 -19.95 11.91 15.57
N ASN A 688 -19.86 10.78 16.27
CA ASN A 688 -20.94 9.81 16.44
C ASN A 688 -21.62 9.43 15.10
N THR A 689 -20.81 9.04 14.09
CA THR A 689 -21.29 8.71 12.74
C THR A 689 -22.25 7.52 12.76
N THR A 690 -23.54 7.81 12.80
CA THR A 690 -24.66 6.86 12.93
C THR A 690 -25.77 7.21 11.93
N ASN A 691 -26.74 6.31 11.75
CA ASN A 691 -27.93 6.64 10.95
C ASN A 691 -28.70 7.84 11.55
N ALA A 692 -28.67 8.01 12.87
CA ALA A 692 -29.30 9.16 13.55
C ALA A 692 -28.64 10.48 13.14
N LEU A 693 -27.30 10.53 13.08
CA LEU A 693 -26.59 11.72 12.58
C LEU A 693 -27.04 12.08 11.16
N PHE A 694 -27.21 11.08 10.29
CA PHE A 694 -27.66 11.27 8.92
C PHE A 694 -29.11 11.82 8.84
N THR A 695 -30.02 11.32 9.68
CA THR A 695 -31.43 11.72 9.66
C THR A 695 -31.72 13.03 10.39
N GLU A 696 -31.02 13.30 11.48
CA GLU A 696 -31.31 14.42 12.38
C GLU A 696 -30.41 15.64 12.13
N GLN A 697 -29.16 15.43 11.67
CA GLN A 697 -28.15 16.49 11.51
C GLN A 697 -27.44 16.36 10.16
N ARG A 698 -28.21 16.53 9.07
CA ARG A 698 -27.75 16.19 7.72
C ARG A 698 -26.47 16.93 7.29
N THR A 699 -26.42 18.25 7.46
CA THR A 699 -25.25 19.07 7.09
C THR A 699 -23.97 18.65 7.82
N GLN A 700 -24.10 18.27 9.09
CA GLN A 700 -23.00 17.74 9.90
C GLN A 700 -22.54 16.38 9.36
N CYS A 701 -23.48 15.48 9.07
CA CYS A 701 -23.19 14.17 8.49
C CYS A 701 -22.49 14.28 7.13
N ASP A 702 -22.98 15.15 6.25
CA ASP A 702 -22.43 15.39 4.91
C ASP A 702 -20.96 15.84 5.02
N THR A 703 -20.68 16.80 5.91
CA THR A 703 -19.33 17.32 6.16
C THR A 703 -18.39 16.24 6.70
N VAL A 704 -18.85 15.44 7.67
CA VAL A 704 -18.07 14.32 8.23
C VAL A 704 -17.71 13.31 7.16
N MET A 705 -18.69 12.92 6.32
CA MET A 705 -18.47 11.90 5.30
C MET A 705 -17.60 12.40 4.15
N ALA A 706 -17.74 13.67 3.75
CA ALA A 706 -16.88 14.29 2.74
C ALA A 706 -15.41 14.34 3.21
N LEU A 707 -15.15 14.69 4.46
CA LEU A 707 -13.80 14.66 5.05
C LEU A 707 -13.26 13.24 5.18
N ALA A 708 -14.07 12.29 5.68
CA ALA A 708 -13.64 10.92 5.88
C ALA A 708 -13.27 10.21 4.57
N VAL A 709 -14.09 10.35 3.51
CA VAL A 709 -13.81 9.70 2.22
C VAL A 709 -12.60 10.30 1.52
N ASN A 710 -12.37 11.61 1.69
CA ASN A 710 -11.17 12.25 1.18
C ASN A 710 -9.92 11.84 1.96
N LEU A 711 -10.03 11.58 3.27
CA LEU A 711 -8.94 10.96 4.01
C LEU A 711 -8.65 9.55 3.49
N VAL A 712 -9.67 8.74 3.18
CA VAL A 712 -9.47 7.41 2.53
C VAL A 712 -8.72 7.57 1.21
N TYR A 713 -9.04 8.60 0.41
CA TYR A 713 -8.31 8.88 -0.82
C TYR A 713 -6.85 9.27 -0.55
N LEU A 714 -6.57 10.15 0.41
CA LEU A 714 -5.20 10.49 0.82
C LEU A 714 -4.42 9.26 1.31
N LEU A 715 -5.06 8.37 2.08
CA LEU A 715 -4.46 7.12 2.57
C LEU A 715 -4.00 6.22 1.42
N SER A 716 -4.66 6.24 0.25
CA SER A 716 -4.17 5.49 -0.91
C SER A 716 -2.76 5.92 -1.33
N ALA A 717 -2.45 7.21 -1.37
CA ALA A 717 -1.11 7.71 -1.67
C ALA A 717 -0.11 7.46 -0.54
N LEU A 718 -0.53 7.62 0.73
CA LEU A 718 0.34 7.37 1.88
C LEU A 718 0.77 5.91 1.95
N PHE A 719 -0.13 4.98 1.63
CA PHE A 719 0.13 3.55 1.69
C PHE A 719 0.66 2.96 0.39
N HIS A 720 0.54 3.64 -0.76
CA HIS A 720 1.06 3.15 -2.05
C HIS A 720 2.55 2.72 -1.99
N PRO A 721 3.46 3.46 -1.33
CA PRO A 721 4.84 3.01 -1.16
C PRO A 721 4.99 1.68 -0.40
N PHE A 722 4.13 1.42 0.58
CA PHE A 722 4.27 0.29 1.51
C PHE A 722 3.44 -0.93 1.09
N MET A 723 2.23 -0.70 0.60
CA MET A 723 1.21 -1.69 0.26
C MET A 723 0.52 -1.29 -1.07
N PRO A 724 1.21 -1.45 -2.22
CA PRO A 724 0.72 -0.94 -3.50
C PRO A 724 -0.61 -1.58 -3.94
N ALA A 725 -0.78 -2.89 -3.77
CA ALA A 725 -2.02 -3.57 -4.19
C ALA A 725 -3.22 -3.15 -3.34
N THR A 726 -2.99 -2.84 -2.06
CA THR A 726 -3.98 -2.32 -1.12
C THR A 726 -4.35 -0.88 -1.50
N ALA A 727 -3.37 -0.05 -1.85
CA ALA A 727 -3.63 1.30 -2.35
C ALA A 727 -4.46 1.28 -3.64
N ASP A 728 -4.15 0.38 -4.58
CA ASP A 728 -4.91 0.21 -5.81
C ASP A 728 -6.34 -0.30 -5.53
N SER A 729 -6.48 -1.19 -4.53
CA SER A 729 -7.80 -1.63 -4.05
C SER A 729 -8.62 -0.47 -3.48
N ILE A 730 -8.01 0.42 -2.69
CA ILE A 730 -8.67 1.64 -2.18
C ILE A 730 -9.12 2.53 -3.34
N CYS A 731 -8.25 2.83 -4.31
CA CYS A 731 -8.59 3.63 -5.48
C CYS A 731 -9.74 3.01 -6.30
N ARG A 732 -9.73 1.70 -6.52
CA ARG A 732 -10.83 0.98 -7.19
C ARG A 732 -12.15 1.09 -6.42
N GLN A 733 -12.14 0.88 -5.11
CA GLN A 733 -13.35 1.01 -4.28
C GLN A 733 -13.86 2.45 -4.22
N LEU A 734 -12.97 3.43 -4.32
CA LEU A 734 -13.34 4.84 -4.46
C LEU A 734 -13.79 5.21 -5.87
N ASN A 735 -13.57 4.38 -6.89
CA ASN A 735 -13.67 4.77 -8.30
C ASN A 735 -12.82 6.03 -8.63
N ALA A 736 -11.64 6.13 -8.03
CA ALA A 736 -10.71 7.23 -8.25
C ALA A 736 -9.42 6.71 -8.89
N PRO A 737 -8.69 7.53 -9.68
CA PRO A 737 -7.36 7.14 -10.15
C PRO A 737 -6.37 7.08 -8.98
N SER A 738 -5.17 6.56 -9.22
CA SER A 738 -4.05 6.75 -8.28
C SER A 738 -3.74 8.24 -8.17
N ARG A 739 -3.26 8.68 -7.00
CA ARG A 739 -3.02 10.10 -6.72
C ARG A 739 -1.60 10.42 -6.28
N LEU A 740 -1.18 11.65 -6.56
CA LEU A 740 0.01 12.26 -5.98
C LEU A 740 -0.21 12.47 -4.48
N LEU A 741 0.90 12.42 -3.74
CA LEU A 741 0.94 12.73 -2.32
C LEU A 741 1.03 14.26 -2.17
N PRO A 742 0.01 14.94 -1.60
CA PRO A 742 0.03 16.38 -1.42
C PRO A 742 0.83 16.78 -0.18
N ASP A 743 1.19 18.05 -0.07
CA ASP A 743 1.79 18.62 1.14
C ASP A 743 0.74 18.99 2.21
N SER A 744 -0.55 19.01 1.84
CA SER A 744 -1.67 19.27 2.76
C SER A 744 -2.92 18.48 2.39
N PHE A 745 -3.76 18.20 3.39
CA PHE A 745 -5.02 17.51 3.25
C PHE A 745 -6.08 18.41 2.61
N ALA A 746 -6.70 17.91 1.54
CA ALA A 746 -7.72 18.61 0.76
C ALA A 746 -8.88 17.67 0.39
N LEU A 747 -10.02 18.27 0.02
CA LEU A 747 -11.18 17.57 -0.54
C LEU A 747 -11.01 17.41 -2.05
N ASP A 748 -10.26 16.40 -2.48
CA ASP A 748 -9.98 16.11 -3.89
C ASP A 748 -11.08 15.30 -4.58
N LEU A 749 -11.76 14.40 -3.88
CA LEU A 749 -13.03 13.83 -4.31
C LEU A 749 -14.12 14.89 -4.12
N LYS A 750 -14.69 15.35 -5.23
CA LYS A 750 -15.64 16.46 -5.25
C LYS A 750 -17.07 15.96 -5.01
N PRO A 751 -17.99 16.83 -4.55
CA PRO A 751 -19.38 16.44 -4.37
C PRO A 751 -20.00 15.88 -5.66
N GLY A 752 -20.83 14.85 -5.55
CA GLY A 752 -21.42 14.16 -6.70
C GLY A 752 -20.54 13.05 -7.29
N HIS A 753 -19.30 12.86 -6.81
CA HIS A 753 -18.47 11.72 -7.18
C HIS A 753 -19.14 10.39 -6.79
N ILE A 754 -19.12 9.39 -7.67
CA ILE A 754 -19.73 8.08 -7.43
C ILE A 754 -18.66 7.04 -7.12
N ILE A 755 -18.66 6.55 -5.87
CA ILE A 755 -17.71 5.53 -5.42
C ILE A 755 -18.02 4.15 -6.02
N GLY A 756 -17.01 3.29 -6.04
CA GLY A 756 -17.15 1.89 -6.39
C GLY A 756 -17.82 1.05 -5.31
N LYS A 757 -17.68 -0.27 -5.41
CA LYS A 757 -18.23 -1.22 -4.43
C LYS A 757 -17.27 -1.39 -3.25
N PRO A 758 -17.70 -1.14 -1.99
CA PRO A 758 -16.87 -1.41 -0.82
C PRO A 758 -16.61 -2.91 -0.63
N GLU A 759 -15.41 -3.23 -0.19
CA GLU A 759 -14.98 -4.59 0.16
C GLU A 759 -13.99 -4.56 1.33
N HIS A 760 -13.73 -5.73 1.92
CA HIS A 760 -12.75 -5.84 2.98
C HIS A 760 -11.33 -5.84 2.39
N LEU A 761 -10.50 -4.88 2.81
CA LEU A 761 -9.09 -4.80 2.38
C LEU A 761 -8.23 -5.94 2.93
N PHE A 762 -8.57 -6.42 4.12
CA PHE A 762 -7.83 -7.48 4.82
C PHE A 762 -8.81 -8.49 5.39
N THR A 763 -8.35 -9.73 5.53
CA THR A 763 -9.08 -10.82 6.17
C THR A 763 -8.35 -11.26 7.44
N ASN A 764 -9.11 -11.72 8.43
CA ASN A 764 -8.53 -12.25 9.67
C ASN A 764 -7.69 -13.50 9.39
N ILE A 765 -6.48 -13.57 9.94
CA ILE A 765 -5.64 -14.77 9.92
C ILE A 765 -5.92 -15.56 11.21
N ASP A 766 -6.27 -16.84 11.09
CA ASP A 766 -6.49 -17.71 12.25
C ASP A 766 -5.19 -17.83 13.08
N PRO A 767 -5.18 -17.49 14.38
CA PRO A 767 -4.02 -17.66 15.25
C PRO A 767 -3.41 -19.07 15.23
N LYS A 768 -4.19 -20.12 14.92
CA LYS A 768 -3.68 -21.50 14.77
C LYS A 768 -2.67 -21.66 13.63
N LYS A 769 -2.64 -20.73 12.66
CA LYS A 769 -1.64 -20.71 11.59
C LYS A 769 -0.22 -20.51 12.11
N VAL A 770 -0.05 -19.89 13.28
CA VAL A 770 1.27 -19.67 13.90
C VAL A 770 1.98 -21.01 14.12
N ASP A 771 1.33 -21.97 14.77
CA ASP A 771 1.93 -23.28 15.05
C ASP A 771 2.18 -24.08 13.75
N GLN A 772 1.27 -23.97 12.78
CA GLN A 772 1.43 -24.61 11.47
C GLN A 772 2.69 -24.08 10.77
N TRP A 773 2.86 -22.77 10.69
CA TRP A 773 3.99 -22.16 9.99
C TRP A 773 5.30 -22.28 10.77
N LEU A 774 5.27 -22.34 12.10
CA LEU A 774 6.45 -22.69 12.88
C LEU A 774 6.93 -24.11 12.57
N ALA A 775 6.03 -25.07 12.43
CA ALA A 775 6.39 -26.43 12.04
C ALA A 775 6.94 -26.50 10.59
N GLU A 776 6.39 -25.68 9.69
CA GLU A 776 6.77 -25.67 8.28
C GLU A 776 8.10 -24.95 8.01
N PHE A 777 8.37 -23.84 8.71
CA PHE A 777 9.51 -22.95 8.46
C PHE A 777 10.53 -22.91 9.61
N GLY A 778 10.33 -23.68 10.68
CA GLY A 778 11.22 -23.77 11.84
C GLY A 778 12.45 -24.67 11.66
N GLY A 779 12.55 -25.38 10.53
CA GLY A 779 13.60 -26.37 10.24
C GLY A 779 13.23 -27.80 10.67
N SER A 780 14.00 -28.79 10.21
CA SER A 780 13.79 -30.18 10.61
C SER A 780 14.10 -30.37 12.10
N ALA A 781 13.19 -31.00 12.84
CA ALA A 781 13.27 -31.26 14.29
C ALA A 781 14.45 -32.15 14.75
N SER A 782 15.47 -32.36 13.93
CA SER A 782 16.61 -33.23 14.24
C SER A 782 17.71 -32.57 15.06
N ASP A 783 17.71 -31.24 15.24
CA ASP A 783 18.69 -30.57 16.10
C ASP A 783 18.09 -29.28 16.68
N GLU A 784 17.29 -29.41 17.73
CA GLU A 784 17.22 -28.30 18.69
C GLU A 784 18.65 -27.97 19.14
N PRO A 785 19.07 -26.69 19.16
CA PRO A 785 20.31 -26.35 19.84
C PRO A 785 20.11 -26.81 21.28
N LYS A 786 20.87 -27.83 21.72
CA LYS A 786 20.90 -28.23 23.13
C LYS A 786 21.06 -26.95 23.94
N GLU A 787 19.99 -26.52 24.59
CA GLU A 787 20.03 -25.46 25.58
C GLU A 787 21.19 -25.83 26.51
N GLU A 788 22.25 -25.01 26.53
CA GLU A 788 23.37 -25.22 27.45
C GLU A 788 22.75 -25.33 28.85
N SER A 789 22.75 -26.54 29.39
CA SER A 789 22.05 -26.84 30.62
C SER A 789 22.58 -25.91 31.71
N LYS A 790 21.74 -25.53 32.69
CA LYS A 790 22.21 -24.78 33.87
C LYS A 790 23.42 -25.45 34.56
N LYS A 791 23.63 -26.75 34.33
CA LYS A 791 24.81 -27.52 34.77
C LYS A 791 26.08 -27.10 34.02
N ASP A 792 26.02 -26.86 32.72
CA ASP A 792 27.17 -26.48 31.88
C ASP A 792 27.60 -25.02 32.12
N LYS A 793 26.64 -24.11 32.34
CA LYS A 793 26.93 -22.74 32.82
C LYS A 793 27.62 -22.74 34.19
N LYS A 794 27.19 -23.62 35.11
CA LYS A 794 27.82 -23.77 36.43
C LYS A 794 29.23 -24.38 36.34
N LYS A 795 29.46 -25.27 35.36
CA LYS A 795 30.78 -25.88 35.09
C LYS A 795 31.77 -24.87 34.50
N LYS A 796 31.34 -24.04 33.54
CA LYS A 796 32.15 -22.92 33.00
C LYS A 796 32.45 -21.85 34.05
N ALA A 797 31.49 -21.50 34.90
CA ALA A 797 31.71 -20.56 36.01
C ALA A 797 32.71 -21.12 37.05
N LYS A 798 32.66 -22.42 37.35
CA LYS A 798 33.66 -23.07 38.22
C LYS A 798 35.05 -23.14 37.57
N ALA A 799 35.12 -23.40 36.27
CA ALA A 799 36.39 -23.42 35.54
C ALA A 799 37.04 -22.02 35.45
N ALA A 800 36.23 -20.99 35.23
CA ALA A 800 36.70 -19.60 35.23
C ALA A 800 37.14 -19.13 36.63
N ALA A 801 36.46 -19.56 37.70
CA ALA A 801 36.87 -19.27 39.07
C ALA A 801 38.16 -19.99 39.46
N ALA A 802 38.36 -21.24 39.00
CA ALA A 802 39.59 -22.01 39.21
C ALA A 802 40.78 -21.44 38.42
N ALA A 803 40.56 -20.95 37.19
CA ALA A 803 41.60 -20.29 36.41
C ALA A 803 42.04 -18.95 37.02
N LYS A 804 41.11 -18.21 37.65
CA LYS A 804 41.40 -16.94 38.32
C LYS A 804 42.17 -17.13 39.63
N SER A 805 41.88 -18.20 40.37
CA SER A 805 42.61 -18.53 41.61
C SER A 805 43.98 -19.18 41.36
N ALA A 806 44.25 -19.68 40.14
CA ALA A 806 45.58 -20.13 39.71
C ALA A 806 46.48 -19.02 39.15
N GLN A 807 45.95 -17.80 38.96
CA GLN A 807 46.72 -16.62 38.56
C GLN A 807 47.05 -15.68 39.72
N GLU A 808 46.45 -15.90 40.90
CA GLU A 808 46.68 -15.13 42.13
C GLU A 808 47.45 -15.91 43.21
N ALA A 809 47.99 -17.09 42.85
CA ALA A 809 48.93 -17.91 43.62
C ALA A 809 50.18 -18.16 42.77
#